data_AF-A0A814GJX0-F1
#
_entry.id   AF-A0A814GJX0-F1
#
_cell.length_a   1.000
_cell.length_b   1.000
_cell.length_c   1.000
_cell.angle_alpha   90.00
_cell.angle_beta   90.00
_cell.angle_gamma   90.00
#
_symmetry.space_group_name_H-M   'P 1'
#
loop_
_entity.id
_entity.type
_entity.pdbx_description
1 polymer ?
#
loop_
_entity_poly.entity_id
_entity_poly.type
_entity_poly.pdbx_seq_one_letter_code
_entity_poly.pdbx_strand_id
1 'polypeptide(L)'
;MLAVKYRLSLNSARQVLAAGINYRKEQKRYATLNMQTINPLVKEVEYAVRGPIVIRAGEIERQLKDKHDYPFDRVIRANIGDCHASGNQAPITYIRQFVAGCTYPEIMNSPDFPRDVKQRVERLLSACGGKSLGSYTESQGIITIREDVAAYIQQRDGYPADANNIYLCNGASDGIKTVIKLLMNNDPAKPSGIMIPVPQYPLYSATLSEYGAHQIEYYLDEDNNWALNIDELERSLNEAKSKCVPRGIVVINPGNPTGQVLARDNIENVIRFAHKHQLFVMADEVYQENVYLPGSKFFSFKKVLMDLGAPYNQMEMASFHSASKGWHGECGSRGGYYELINLDKDVRMQVNKLISACLCSTSWGQAVMGAIISPPREGEESYELYKKERTMVVNRLKEKADLVSQLFNSVEGVRCNAVMGAMYAFPRIEIPKKAIEYAKSKKMAPDAFYCFQLLEKTGICVVPGSGFKQRPGTHHLRTTILPPVDQMKDMVERFRTFHMQTVNRIAIMLHHRRQVVPFNEIQGVTSTNVCAYSNGDDHFFSVERHYYHGIFLGFKWECIEFARRWLLMRKSCIFSGIPYAAADIWTKLQALERVTDGKQIPLTAHLNGTLDKPKRDSLLIYPRSSALPFGHVAIICDVVPGYIRIAEQNYEYYNWSDDYSREIPLRFENNCYYIEDQHEVYGWMEIDDIENLEPLDETKIDLILKQYQQANSIGTLERCVIPSKTSTLSFAWLNENDKAEQLFMQLYGTDLIRTDTNTLPFYKANQDLLLNIGGVSNELHEMFLHATEYVLENDDVLRHFCIPEVFWPKIRQSWLNEKQLTMTGRFDLAFNGKEIKVFEYNADSASALFEMAVIQEKWAQTINFERTFMSAFQLHNILVKNWKKFSSIKRAHILIDTDQEELLTAYYMQNVLKDAGIDSKICIITDDLYWKDSKIVDGDGYEVELVWKLWMWETVFSNYLQCEKEGTLSRQNDGEHPYLHQILLNEHIKVIEPLWKVIPSNKAILPALWLLYPNHPNLLRSEYILTDELKQVPFVKKPIVGRCGHNVTLFDVNGEAVIHETQGIFIDRNCIYQELFSLTNFDGYYPIIGSWIIHGLFGGFGIREDKKLITDAESPVTACCIVWK
;
A
#
# COMPACT_ATOMS: atom_id res chain seq x y z
N MET A 1 -23.32 66.14 32.94
CA MET A 1 -23.68 65.20 34.04
C MET A 1 -25.00 64.57 33.63
N LEU A 2 -25.07 63.39 33.00
CA LEU A 2 -24.88 62.06 33.59
C LEU A 2 -24.54 61.02 32.48
N ALA A 3 -23.91 61.45 31.38
CA ALA A 3 -23.61 60.61 30.20
C ALA A 3 -22.11 60.46 29.87
N VAL A 4 -21.21 60.95 30.74
CA VAL A 4 -19.75 60.99 30.50
C VAL A 4 -18.96 60.00 31.38
N LYS A 5 -19.61 59.30 32.32
CA LYS A 5 -18.96 58.29 33.19
C LYS A 5 -19.12 56.83 32.74
N TYR A 6 -19.76 56.57 31.59
CA TYR A 6 -19.97 55.22 31.05
C TYR A 6 -19.16 54.89 29.77
N ARG A 7 -18.32 55.80 29.26
CA ARG A 7 -17.51 55.58 28.04
C ARG A 7 -16.00 55.45 28.26
N LEU A 8 -15.52 55.55 29.51
CA LEU A 8 -14.10 55.41 29.85
C LEU A 8 -13.69 54.03 30.40
N SER A 9 -14.62 53.07 30.53
CA SER A 9 -14.29 51.67 30.90
C SER A 9 -14.20 50.71 29.71
N LEU A 10 -14.41 51.18 28.46
CA LEU A 10 -14.32 50.36 27.25
C LEU A 10 -13.03 50.56 26.44
N ASN A 11 -12.23 51.59 26.74
CA ASN A 11 -11.02 51.92 25.98
C ASN A 11 -9.71 51.38 26.58
N SER A 12 -9.67 50.93 27.84
CA SER A 12 -8.55 50.13 28.36
C SER A 12 -8.66 48.64 28.02
N ALA A 13 -9.86 48.17 27.64
CA ALA A 13 -10.09 46.76 27.28
C ALA A 13 -9.68 46.42 25.83
N ARG A 14 -9.66 47.39 24.90
CA ARG A 14 -9.24 47.15 23.50
C ARG A 14 -7.73 47.28 23.25
N GLN A 15 -7.00 47.98 24.11
CA GLN A 15 -5.54 48.11 23.98
C GLN A 15 -4.75 46.88 24.47
N VAL A 16 -5.36 45.96 25.24
CA VAL A 16 -4.77 44.64 25.53
C VAL A 16 -5.12 43.60 24.45
N LEU A 17 -6.19 43.81 23.67
CA LEU A 17 -6.64 42.86 22.64
C LEU A 17 -6.00 43.07 21.26
N ALA A 18 -5.52 44.27 20.91
CA ALA A 18 -4.93 44.54 19.59
C ALA A 18 -3.41 44.22 19.48
N ALA A 19 -2.71 44.04 20.60
CA ALA A 19 -1.33 43.53 20.61
C ALA A 19 -1.26 41.98 20.64
N GLY A 20 -2.40 41.31 20.83
CA GLY A 20 -2.49 39.85 21.03
C GLY A 20 -2.79 39.02 19.77
N ILE A 21 -2.95 39.63 18.59
CA ILE A 21 -3.41 38.90 17.38
C ILE A 21 -2.29 38.69 16.34
N ASN A 22 -1.16 39.40 16.40
CA ASN A 22 -0.06 39.25 15.43
C ASN A 22 1.25 38.70 16.03
N TYR A 23 1.15 37.82 17.04
CA TYR A 23 2.28 37.03 17.52
C TYR A 23 1.85 35.57 17.78
N ARG A 24 1.32 34.90 16.76
CA ARG A 24 1.47 33.45 16.65
C ARG A 24 2.57 33.14 15.64
N LYS A 25 3.80 33.54 15.99
CA LYS A 25 4.91 32.60 15.81
C LYS A 25 4.43 31.28 16.40
N GLU A 26 4.55 30.17 15.69
CA GLU A 26 4.48 28.86 16.31
C GLU A 26 5.54 28.81 17.42
N GLN A 27 5.18 29.26 18.62
CA GLN A 27 5.80 28.78 19.82
C GLN A 27 5.52 27.28 19.78
N LYS A 28 6.53 26.50 19.37
CA LYS A 28 6.62 25.08 19.73
C LYS A 28 6.18 25.03 21.19
N ARG A 29 4.96 24.53 21.44
CA ARG A 29 4.53 24.27 22.81
C ARG A 29 5.61 23.37 23.37
N TYR A 30 6.37 23.86 24.34
CA TYR A 30 7.17 22.99 25.22
C TYR A 30 6.17 22.20 26.05
N ALA A 31 5.51 21.24 25.41
CA ALA A 31 4.62 20.34 26.09
C ALA A 31 5.51 19.47 26.97
N THR A 32 5.36 19.63 28.29
CA THR A 32 6.05 18.82 29.30
C THR A 32 5.93 17.33 28.98
N LEU A 33 4.77 16.93 28.45
CA LEU A 33 4.49 15.61 27.92
C LEU A 33 4.27 15.68 26.40
N ASN A 34 5.12 14.98 25.65
CA ASN A 34 5.01 14.75 24.21
C ASN A 34 5.47 13.31 23.90
N MET A 35 5.37 12.85 22.65
CA MET A 35 5.75 11.47 22.30
C MET A 35 7.21 11.12 22.61
N GLN A 36 8.10 12.12 22.75
CA GLN A 36 9.47 11.90 23.23
C GLN A 36 9.55 11.77 24.77
N THR A 37 8.78 12.56 25.53
CA THR A 37 8.90 12.67 27.01
C THR A 37 7.90 11.83 27.81
N ILE A 38 6.82 11.31 27.22
CA ILE A 38 5.92 10.39 27.94
C ILE A 38 6.64 9.08 28.30
N ASN A 39 6.23 8.45 29.40
CA ASN A 39 6.77 7.18 29.87
C ASN A 39 6.83 6.18 28.70
N PRO A 40 8.02 5.67 28.32
CA PRO A 40 8.15 4.73 27.20
C PRO A 40 7.30 3.48 27.37
N LEU A 41 7.14 2.97 28.60
CA LEU A 41 6.30 1.80 28.87
C LEU A 41 4.82 2.04 28.51
N VAL A 42 4.33 3.28 28.63
CA VAL A 42 2.95 3.63 28.25
C VAL A 42 2.77 3.61 26.72
N LYS A 43 3.83 3.85 25.94
CA LYS A 43 3.78 3.78 24.47
C LYS A 43 3.61 2.34 23.98
N GLU A 44 4.15 1.38 24.73
CA GLU A 44 4.09 -0.05 24.43
C GLU A 44 2.78 -0.73 24.91
N VAL A 45 1.88 0.01 25.57
CA VAL A 45 0.60 -0.55 26.04
C VAL A 45 -0.38 -0.64 24.88
N GLU A 46 -0.71 -1.87 24.48
CA GLU A 46 -1.75 -2.15 23.49
C GLU A 46 -2.97 -2.81 24.13
N TYR A 47 -4.18 -2.31 23.83
CA TYR A 47 -5.43 -2.89 24.30
C TYR A 47 -6.49 -2.96 23.20
N ALA A 48 -6.56 -4.11 22.52
CA ALA A 48 -7.32 -4.27 21.28
C ALA A 48 -8.85 -4.15 21.40
N VAL A 49 -9.44 -4.35 22.58
CA VAL A 49 -10.90 -4.46 22.78
C VAL A 49 -11.64 -3.12 22.54
N ARG A 50 -10.93 -1.99 22.60
CA ARG A 50 -11.47 -0.63 22.33
C ARG A 50 -10.73 0.07 21.19
N GLY A 51 -10.17 -0.71 20.27
CA GLY A 51 -9.33 -0.20 19.18
C GLY A 51 -10.08 0.48 18.03
N PRO A 52 -9.37 0.79 16.93
CA PRO A 52 -9.88 1.56 15.79
C PRO A 52 -11.19 1.06 15.17
N ILE A 53 -11.41 -0.25 15.09
CA ILE A 53 -12.65 -0.84 14.55
C ILE A 53 -13.87 -0.42 15.38
N VAL A 54 -13.73 -0.34 16.71
CA VAL A 54 -14.84 0.02 17.60
C VAL A 54 -15.18 1.51 17.47
N ILE A 55 -14.16 2.35 17.29
CA ILE A 55 -14.32 3.79 17.03
C ILE A 55 -15.06 3.98 15.71
N ARG A 56 -14.59 3.29 14.65
CA ARG A 56 -15.21 3.33 13.33
C ARG A 56 -16.65 2.84 13.35
N ALA A 57 -16.95 1.77 14.09
CA ALA A 57 -18.33 1.29 14.26
C ALA A 57 -19.26 2.37 14.87
N GLY A 58 -18.76 3.17 15.82
CA GLY A 58 -19.52 4.30 16.38
C GLY A 58 -19.68 5.49 15.42
N GLU A 59 -18.76 5.68 14.49
CA GLU A 59 -18.93 6.65 13.39
C GLU A 59 -20.00 6.19 12.40
N ILE A 60 -19.97 4.92 11.99
CA ILE A 60 -20.97 4.32 11.10
C ILE A 60 -22.36 4.43 11.72
N GLU A 61 -22.52 4.14 13.01
CA GLU A 61 -23.80 4.32 13.72
C GLU A 61 -24.31 5.77 13.71
N ARG A 62 -23.43 6.76 13.73
CA ARG A 62 -23.81 8.18 13.58
C ARG A 62 -24.21 8.49 12.14
N GLN A 63 -23.44 8.02 11.17
CA GLN A 63 -23.71 8.23 9.75
C GLN A 63 -25.02 7.56 9.29
N LEU A 64 -25.36 6.39 9.84
CA LEU A 64 -26.66 5.73 9.63
C LEU A 64 -27.83 6.58 10.14
N LYS A 65 -27.67 7.29 11.27
CA LYS A 65 -28.69 8.25 11.75
C LYS A 65 -28.82 9.45 10.82
N ASP A 66 -27.72 9.87 10.20
CA ASP A 66 -27.65 10.93 9.21
C ASP A 66 -28.01 10.45 7.79
N LYS A 67 -28.63 9.26 7.65
CA LYS A 67 -29.11 8.66 6.38
C LYS A 67 -28.03 8.51 5.29
N HIS A 68 -26.78 8.24 5.68
CA HIS A 68 -25.76 7.82 4.73
C HIS A 68 -26.07 6.43 4.18
N ASP A 69 -25.71 6.20 2.91
CA ASP A 69 -26.01 4.95 2.21
C ASP A 69 -24.99 3.86 2.55
N TYR A 70 -25.40 2.91 3.39
CA TYR A 70 -24.65 1.69 3.71
C TYR A 70 -25.49 0.48 3.26
N PRO A 71 -24.85 -0.65 2.88
CA PRO A 71 -25.56 -1.88 2.48
C PRO A 71 -26.26 -2.60 3.65
N PHE A 72 -26.30 -1.97 4.82
CA PHE A 72 -26.94 -2.45 6.04
C PHE A 72 -27.57 -1.28 6.80
N ASP A 73 -28.57 -1.60 7.60
CA ASP A 73 -29.40 -0.65 8.36
C ASP A 73 -28.90 -0.39 9.80
N ARG A 74 -28.04 -1.27 10.31
CA ARG A 74 -27.51 -1.21 11.68
C ARG A 74 -26.14 -1.87 11.82
N VAL A 75 -25.42 -1.45 12.86
CA VAL A 75 -24.20 -2.11 13.34
C VAL A 75 -24.57 -3.18 14.38
N ILE A 76 -24.04 -4.40 14.22
CA ILE A 76 -24.17 -5.48 15.20
C ILE A 76 -22.91 -5.51 16.07
N ARG A 77 -23.05 -5.14 17.34
CA ARG A 77 -21.92 -5.11 18.30
C ARG A 77 -21.71 -6.48 18.94
N ALA A 78 -20.70 -7.19 18.44
CA ALA A 78 -20.24 -8.47 18.99
C ALA A 78 -18.81 -8.39 19.57
N ASN A 79 -18.33 -7.18 19.83
CA ASN A 79 -16.95 -6.89 20.24
C ASN A 79 -16.75 -6.74 21.76
N ILE A 80 -17.80 -6.56 22.57
CA ILE A 80 -17.67 -6.40 24.03
C ILE A 80 -18.60 -7.38 24.76
N GLY A 81 -18.09 -8.00 25.81
CA GLY A 81 -18.89 -8.88 26.68
C GLY A 81 -19.66 -8.10 27.73
N ASP A 82 -20.58 -7.21 27.33
CA ASP A 82 -21.47 -6.46 28.22
C ASP A 82 -22.87 -7.05 28.13
N CYS A 83 -23.28 -7.79 29.17
CA CYS A 83 -24.50 -8.59 29.15
C CYS A 83 -25.77 -7.74 29.01
N HIS A 84 -25.80 -6.58 29.65
CA HIS A 84 -26.97 -5.70 29.62
C HIS A 84 -27.02 -4.91 28.31
N ALA A 85 -25.89 -4.36 27.86
CA ALA A 85 -25.86 -3.54 26.65
C ALA A 85 -25.94 -4.34 25.35
N SER A 86 -25.26 -5.49 25.28
CA SER A 86 -25.16 -6.30 24.04
C SER A 86 -26.08 -7.52 24.05
N GLY A 87 -26.49 -7.99 25.23
CA GLY A 87 -27.23 -9.24 25.37
C GLY A 87 -28.74 -9.12 25.54
N ASN A 88 -29.26 -7.90 25.72
CA ASN A 88 -30.62 -7.65 26.21
C ASN A 88 -30.97 -8.52 27.43
N GLN A 89 -29.97 -8.82 28.26
CA GLN A 89 -30.17 -9.60 29.48
C GLN A 89 -30.89 -8.73 30.50
N ALA A 90 -32.05 -9.19 30.97
CA ALA A 90 -32.74 -8.53 32.06
C ALA A 90 -31.91 -8.62 33.35
N PRO A 91 -31.82 -7.54 34.15
CA PRO A 91 -31.21 -7.60 35.46
C PRO A 91 -31.90 -8.62 36.37
N ILE A 92 -31.13 -9.26 37.24
CA ILE A 92 -31.65 -10.20 38.23
C ILE A 92 -32.34 -9.42 39.35
N THR A 93 -33.61 -9.74 39.61
CA THR A 93 -34.47 -8.97 40.52
C THR A 93 -33.89 -8.91 41.94
N TYR A 94 -33.42 -10.04 42.45
CA TYR A 94 -32.78 -10.13 43.76
C TYR A 94 -31.59 -9.17 43.92
N ILE A 95 -30.69 -9.11 42.91
CA ILE A 95 -29.51 -8.23 42.96
C ILE A 95 -29.96 -6.77 43.02
N ARG A 96 -30.97 -6.39 42.21
CA ARG A 96 -31.52 -5.03 42.21
C ARG A 96 -32.17 -4.66 43.54
N GLN A 97 -32.99 -5.54 44.10
CA GLN A 97 -33.63 -5.31 45.40
C GLN A 97 -32.59 -5.19 46.52
N PHE A 98 -31.63 -6.10 46.58
CA PHE A 98 -30.58 -6.08 47.59
C PHE A 98 -29.78 -4.76 47.54
N VAL A 99 -29.31 -4.38 46.36
CA VAL A 99 -28.53 -3.14 46.20
C VAL A 99 -29.36 -1.90 46.47
N ALA A 100 -30.61 -1.84 45.98
CA ALA A 100 -31.52 -0.73 46.25
C ALA A 100 -31.73 -0.55 47.76
N GLY A 101 -31.95 -1.64 48.49
CA GLY A 101 -32.06 -1.64 49.95
C GLY A 101 -30.79 -1.15 50.66
N CYS A 102 -29.61 -1.51 50.15
CA CYS A 102 -28.35 -1.04 50.72
C CYS A 102 -28.11 0.45 50.48
N THR A 103 -28.62 1.01 49.39
CA THR A 103 -28.40 2.42 49.02
C THR A 103 -29.50 3.37 49.44
N TYR A 104 -30.72 2.87 49.61
CA TYR A 104 -31.86 3.61 50.11
C TYR A 104 -32.62 2.77 51.13
N PRO A 105 -32.11 2.65 52.38
CA PRO A 105 -32.63 1.71 53.38
C PRO A 105 -34.11 1.89 53.73
N GLU A 106 -34.68 3.09 53.58
CA GLU A 106 -36.11 3.35 53.82
C GLU A 106 -37.03 2.53 52.90
N ILE A 107 -36.55 2.14 51.71
CA ILE A 107 -37.30 1.29 50.76
C ILE A 107 -37.65 -0.08 51.35
N MET A 108 -36.89 -0.53 52.37
CA MET A 108 -37.10 -1.80 53.05
C MET A 108 -38.39 -1.83 53.88
N ASN A 109 -39.03 -0.67 54.11
CA ASN A 109 -40.38 -0.60 54.69
C ASN A 109 -41.48 -1.00 53.70
N SER A 110 -41.18 -1.05 52.39
CA SER A 110 -42.14 -1.51 51.39
C SER A 110 -42.49 -3.00 51.57
N PRO A 111 -43.76 -3.40 51.37
CA PRO A 111 -44.13 -4.81 51.29
C PRO A 111 -43.58 -5.52 50.05
N ASP A 112 -43.10 -4.79 49.03
CA ASP A 112 -42.59 -5.35 47.77
C ASP A 112 -41.21 -6.02 47.90
N PHE A 113 -40.55 -5.87 49.06
CA PHE A 113 -39.24 -6.44 49.33
C PHE A 113 -39.35 -7.73 50.14
N PRO A 114 -38.78 -8.86 49.68
CA PRO A 114 -38.77 -10.12 50.41
C PRO A 114 -38.07 -10.04 51.77
N ARG A 115 -38.49 -10.87 52.73
CA ARG A 115 -37.92 -10.92 54.09
C ARG A 115 -36.45 -11.28 54.10
N ASP A 116 -36.03 -12.22 53.27
CA ASP A 116 -34.62 -12.61 53.16
C ASP A 116 -33.74 -11.48 52.61
N VAL A 117 -34.26 -10.69 51.65
CA VAL A 117 -33.56 -9.49 51.17
C VAL A 117 -33.40 -8.47 52.30
N LYS A 118 -34.46 -8.23 53.10
CA LYS A 118 -34.41 -7.33 54.28
C LYS A 118 -33.34 -7.73 55.28
N GLN A 119 -33.30 -9.00 55.65
CA GLN A 119 -32.33 -9.53 56.61
C GLN A 119 -30.89 -9.38 56.09
N ARG A 120 -30.66 -9.63 54.80
CA ARG A 120 -29.33 -9.52 54.19
C ARG A 120 -28.87 -8.06 54.10
N VAL A 121 -29.76 -7.13 53.73
CA VAL A 121 -29.46 -5.69 53.71
C VAL A 121 -29.09 -5.22 55.11
N GLU A 122 -29.86 -5.59 56.13
CA GLU A 122 -29.59 -5.23 57.53
C GLU A 122 -28.24 -5.80 58.01
N ARG A 123 -27.94 -7.07 57.68
CA ARG A 123 -26.65 -7.71 57.97
C ARG A 123 -25.48 -6.94 57.33
N LEU A 124 -25.61 -6.57 56.05
CA LEU A 124 -24.54 -5.84 55.35
C LEU A 124 -24.34 -4.45 55.94
N LEU A 125 -25.42 -3.67 56.08
CA LEU A 125 -25.33 -2.30 56.61
C LEU A 125 -24.80 -2.30 58.04
N SER A 126 -25.15 -3.28 58.87
CA SER A 126 -24.60 -3.39 60.24
C SER A 126 -23.09 -3.60 60.28
N ALA A 127 -22.49 -4.12 59.21
CA ALA A 127 -21.04 -4.25 59.07
C ALA A 127 -20.37 -2.98 58.50
N CYS A 128 -21.16 -2.01 58.02
CA CYS A 128 -20.67 -0.74 57.51
C CYS A 128 -20.65 0.34 58.60
N GLY A 129 -19.63 1.20 58.58
CA GLY A 129 -19.57 2.36 59.47
C GLY A 129 -20.82 3.24 59.31
N GLY A 130 -21.45 3.60 60.43
CA GLY A 130 -22.66 4.43 60.42
C GLY A 130 -23.88 3.79 59.76
N LYS A 131 -23.88 2.46 59.55
CA LYS A 131 -24.92 1.71 58.84
C LYS A 131 -25.20 2.23 57.42
N SER A 132 -24.17 2.76 56.76
CA SER A 132 -24.28 3.36 55.43
C SER A 132 -23.32 2.69 54.45
N LEU A 133 -23.82 2.30 53.27
CA LEU A 133 -22.98 1.82 52.18
C LEU A 133 -22.07 2.94 51.62
N GLY A 134 -22.37 4.21 51.90
CA GLY A 134 -21.53 5.35 51.49
C GLY A 134 -20.24 5.52 52.30
N SER A 135 -20.06 4.76 53.38
CA SER A 135 -18.86 4.83 54.23
C SER A 135 -17.67 4.11 53.59
N TYR A 136 -16.45 4.60 53.85
CA TYR A 136 -15.25 3.82 53.55
C TYR A 136 -15.28 2.48 54.26
N THR A 137 -14.84 1.44 53.57
CA THR A 137 -14.71 0.07 54.08
C THR A 137 -13.25 -0.19 54.45
N GLU A 138 -12.97 -1.30 55.14
CA GLU A 138 -11.58 -1.77 55.25
C GLU A 138 -10.95 -1.93 53.86
N SER A 139 -9.63 -1.79 53.73
CA SER A 139 -8.95 -1.84 52.43
C SER A 139 -9.07 -3.20 51.73
N GLN A 140 -9.21 -4.28 52.51
CA GLN A 140 -9.52 -5.62 51.97
C GLN A 140 -10.98 -5.76 51.53
N GLY A 141 -11.87 -4.88 52.02
CA GLY A 141 -13.31 -4.90 51.78
C GLY A 141 -14.14 -5.22 53.02
N ILE A 142 -15.46 -5.07 52.90
CA ILE A 142 -16.43 -5.32 53.97
C ILE A 142 -16.30 -6.75 54.49
N ILE A 143 -16.08 -6.90 55.79
CA ILE A 143 -15.77 -8.19 56.42
C ILE A 143 -16.85 -9.24 56.16
N THR A 144 -18.13 -8.90 56.28
CA THR A 144 -19.23 -9.86 56.07
C THR A 144 -19.28 -10.40 54.64
N ILE A 145 -18.88 -9.60 53.64
CA ILE A 145 -18.80 -10.07 52.25
C ILE A 145 -17.56 -10.95 52.07
N ARG A 146 -16.42 -10.63 52.70
CA ARG A 146 -15.23 -11.49 52.65
C ARG A 146 -15.47 -12.85 53.30
N GLU A 147 -16.21 -12.89 54.41
CA GLU A 147 -16.67 -14.12 55.05
C GLU A 147 -17.60 -14.93 54.13
N ASP A 148 -18.55 -14.26 53.46
CA ASP A 148 -19.43 -14.91 52.49
C ASP A 148 -18.64 -15.49 51.29
N VAL A 149 -17.61 -14.78 50.82
CA VAL A 149 -16.70 -15.29 49.77
C VAL A 149 -15.91 -16.50 50.26
N ALA A 150 -15.35 -16.46 51.47
CA ALA A 150 -14.65 -17.60 52.03
C ALA A 150 -15.57 -18.82 52.17
N ALA A 151 -16.79 -18.63 52.67
CA ALA A 151 -17.79 -19.69 52.78
C ALA A 151 -18.17 -20.28 51.41
N TYR A 152 -18.35 -19.43 50.40
CA TYR A 152 -18.62 -19.86 49.02
C TYR A 152 -17.48 -20.69 48.44
N ILE A 153 -16.22 -20.24 48.57
CA ILE A 153 -15.05 -20.96 48.08
C ILE A 153 -14.93 -22.31 48.80
N GLN A 154 -15.14 -22.34 50.12
CA GLN A 154 -15.11 -23.58 50.89
C GLN A 154 -16.19 -24.56 50.44
N GLN A 155 -17.40 -24.09 50.16
CA GLN A 155 -18.48 -24.92 49.63
C GLN A 155 -18.17 -25.43 48.21
N ARG A 156 -17.60 -24.58 47.35
CA ARG A 156 -17.23 -24.91 45.96
C ARG A 156 -16.12 -25.96 45.91
N ASP A 157 -15.07 -25.78 46.73
CA ASP A 157 -13.82 -26.53 46.60
C ASP A 157 -13.72 -27.73 47.55
N GLY A 158 -14.45 -27.70 48.68
CA GLY A 158 -14.41 -28.70 49.74
C GLY A 158 -13.25 -28.51 50.74
N TYR A 159 -12.55 -27.39 50.68
CA TYR A 159 -11.41 -27.05 51.56
C TYR A 159 -11.63 -25.70 52.24
N PRO A 160 -11.12 -25.48 53.48
CA PRO A 160 -11.25 -24.21 54.17
C PRO A 160 -10.74 -23.01 53.35
N ALA A 161 -11.41 -21.87 53.51
CA ALA A 161 -10.96 -20.58 53.01
C ALA A 161 -11.00 -19.56 54.16
N ASP A 162 -10.05 -18.63 54.18
CA ASP A 162 -9.93 -17.61 55.23
C ASP A 162 -10.27 -16.23 54.67
N ALA A 163 -11.22 -15.53 55.29
CA ALA A 163 -11.62 -14.17 54.91
C ALA A 163 -10.46 -13.15 54.93
N ASN A 164 -9.39 -13.42 55.70
CA ASN A 164 -8.18 -12.60 55.72
C ASN A 164 -7.33 -12.72 54.45
N ASN A 165 -7.56 -13.77 53.66
CA ASN A 165 -6.91 -14.01 52.37
C ASN A 165 -7.75 -13.51 51.19
N ILE A 166 -8.94 -12.97 51.45
CA ILE A 166 -9.88 -12.45 50.45
C ILE A 166 -9.77 -10.94 50.36
N TYR A 167 -9.67 -10.45 49.13
CA TYR A 167 -9.54 -9.04 48.80
C TYR A 167 -10.61 -8.65 47.78
N LEU A 168 -11.50 -7.73 48.14
CA LEU A 168 -12.50 -7.18 47.24
C LEU A 168 -11.91 -6.04 46.40
N CYS A 169 -12.13 -6.06 45.09
CA CYS A 169 -11.49 -5.16 44.13
C CYS A 169 -12.46 -4.63 43.07
N ASN A 170 -12.07 -3.60 42.29
CA ASN A 170 -12.96 -3.01 41.28
C ASN A 170 -13.02 -3.86 39.99
N GLY A 171 -13.62 -5.04 40.09
CA GLY A 171 -13.52 -6.13 39.11
C GLY A 171 -12.17 -6.83 39.20
N ALA A 172 -12.04 -7.99 38.56
CA ALA A 172 -10.83 -8.82 38.63
C ALA A 172 -9.56 -8.10 38.14
N SER A 173 -9.68 -7.13 37.23
CA SER A 173 -8.53 -6.43 36.62
C SER A 173 -7.63 -5.74 37.65
N ASP A 174 -8.22 -5.08 38.66
CA ASP A 174 -7.45 -4.39 39.71
C ASP A 174 -6.69 -5.39 40.59
N GLY A 175 -7.31 -6.53 40.90
CA GLY A 175 -6.66 -7.63 41.62
C GLY A 175 -5.50 -8.22 40.83
N ILE A 176 -5.70 -8.50 39.54
CA ILE A 176 -4.66 -9.00 38.63
C ILE A 176 -3.47 -8.04 38.60
N LYS A 177 -3.70 -6.73 38.42
CA LYS A 177 -2.64 -5.71 38.46
C LYS A 177 -1.88 -5.70 39.78
N THR A 178 -2.60 -5.82 40.90
CA THR A 178 -2.00 -5.86 42.24
C THR A 178 -1.05 -7.05 42.39
N VAL A 179 -1.47 -8.24 41.98
CA VAL A 179 -0.65 -9.46 42.07
C VAL A 179 0.53 -9.41 41.09
N ILE A 180 0.34 -8.95 39.85
CA ILE A 180 1.46 -8.77 38.91
C ILE A 180 2.50 -7.81 39.50
N LYS A 181 2.06 -6.66 40.05
CA LYS A 181 2.95 -5.68 40.67
C LYS A 181 3.80 -6.27 41.81
N LEU A 182 3.24 -7.22 42.57
CA LEU A 182 3.96 -7.94 43.63
C LEU A 182 5.07 -8.83 43.08
N LEU A 183 4.91 -9.39 41.88
CA LEU A 183 5.87 -10.27 41.22
C LEU A 183 6.99 -9.53 40.48
N MET A 184 6.90 -8.20 40.37
CA MET A 184 7.89 -7.39 39.65
C MET A 184 9.18 -7.23 40.46
N ASN A 185 10.31 -7.26 39.76
CA ASN A 185 11.61 -6.84 40.27
C ASN A 185 11.98 -5.47 39.68
N ASN A 186 12.99 -4.81 40.24
CA ASN A 186 13.47 -3.52 39.75
C ASN A 186 14.76 -3.67 38.92
N ASP A 187 15.04 -4.84 38.35
CA ASP A 187 16.25 -5.09 37.57
C ASP A 187 15.95 -4.91 36.07
N PRO A 188 16.40 -3.80 35.44
CA PRO A 188 16.14 -3.58 34.02
C PRO A 188 16.97 -4.49 33.11
N ALA A 189 18.11 -5.01 33.60
CA ALA A 189 18.95 -5.93 32.83
C ALA A 189 18.36 -7.33 32.78
N LYS A 190 17.60 -7.72 33.82
CA LYS A 190 16.88 -8.99 33.89
C LYS A 190 15.49 -8.81 34.52
N PRO A 191 14.52 -8.25 33.76
CA PRO A 191 13.20 -7.94 34.28
C PRO A 191 12.46 -9.21 34.72
N SER A 192 11.44 -9.06 35.58
CA SER A 192 10.49 -10.14 35.85
C SER A 192 9.76 -10.55 34.56
N GLY A 193 9.55 -11.85 34.40
CA GLY A 193 8.75 -12.43 33.32
C GLY A 193 7.54 -13.19 33.86
N ILE A 194 6.40 -13.07 33.17
CA ILE A 194 5.18 -13.82 33.49
C ILE A 194 4.72 -14.59 32.26
N MET A 195 4.42 -15.87 32.45
CA MET A 195 3.88 -16.73 31.41
C MET A 195 2.41 -16.41 31.16
N ILE A 196 2.05 -16.11 29.92
CA ILE A 196 0.68 -15.78 29.50
C ILE A 196 0.25 -16.66 28.32
N PRO A 197 -1.01 -17.11 28.29
CA PRO A 197 -1.51 -17.92 27.18
C PRO A 197 -1.60 -17.10 25.89
N VAL A 198 -1.53 -17.76 24.74
CA VAL A 198 -1.85 -17.19 23.44
C VAL A 198 -2.86 -18.10 22.75
N PRO A 199 -4.09 -17.61 22.46
CA PRO A 199 -4.60 -16.25 22.72
C PRO A 199 -4.91 -15.97 24.22
N GLN A 200 -5.03 -14.70 24.60
CA GLN A 200 -5.34 -14.26 25.98
C GLN A 200 -6.22 -13.01 26.07
N TYR A 201 -6.82 -12.79 27.26
CA TYR A 201 -7.50 -11.54 27.60
C TYR A 201 -6.51 -10.36 27.66
N PRO A 202 -6.55 -9.38 26.72
CA PRO A 202 -5.45 -8.41 26.47
C PRO A 202 -5.00 -7.54 27.65
N LEU A 203 -5.70 -7.58 28.78
CA LEU A 203 -5.26 -6.98 30.02
C LEU A 203 -3.88 -7.48 30.46
N TYR A 204 -3.57 -8.77 30.29
CA TYR A 204 -2.30 -9.32 30.77
C TYR A 204 -1.13 -8.74 30.00
N SER A 205 -1.15 -8.82 28.67
CA SER A 205 -0.11 -8.20 27.83
C SER A 205 0.03 -6.69 28.10
N ALA A 206 -1.10 -5.97 28.19
CA ALA A 206 -1.10 -4.53 28.48
C ALA A 206 -0.46 -4.19 29.84
N THR A 207 -0.79 -4.95 30.89
CA THR A 207 -0.28 -4.72 32.24
C THR A 207 1.20 -5.07 32.36
N LEU A 208 1.64 -6.14 31.67
CA LEU A 208 3.05 -6.50 31.64
C LEU A 208 3.89 -5.42 30.94
N SER A 209 3.42 -4.87 29.81
CA SER A 209 4.06 -3.70 29.18
C SER A 209 4.08 -2.49 30.11
N GLU A 210 2.96 -2.19 30.78
CA GLU A 210 2.85 -1.07 31.74
C GLU A 210 3.90 -1.13 32.86
N TYR A 211 4.25 -2.34 33.31
CA TYR A 211 5.24 -2.57 34.37
C TYR A 211 6.64 -2.92 33.86
N GLY A 212 6.88 -2.93 32.55
CA GLY A 212 8.19 -3.27 31.97
C GLY A 212 8.57 -4.75 32.17
N ALA A 213 7.58 -5.62 32.33
CA ALA A 213 7.76 -7.05 32.51
C ALA A 213 7.90 -7.77 31.16
N HIS A 214 8.68 -8.85 31.14
CA HIS A 214 8.79 -9.69 29.96
C HIS A 214 7.55 -10.59 29.81
N GLN A 215 6.92 -10.57 28.64
CA GLN A 215 5.79 -11.44 28.30
C GLN A 215 6.33 -12.80 27.84
N ILE A 216 6.12 -13.87 28.62
CA ILE A 216 6.52 -15.23 28.27
C ILE A 216 5.31 -15.92 27.61
N GLU A 217 5.20 -15.82 26.30
CA GLU A 217 4.03 -16.30 25.54
C GLU A 217 4.08 -17.82 25.32
N TYR A 218 3.00 -18.53 25.67
CA TYR A 218 2.84 -19.96 25.36
C TYR A 218 1.55 -20.20 24.57
N TYR A 219 1.61 -21.03 23.52
CA TYR A 219 0.48 -21.25 22.64
C TYR A 219 -0.49 -22.31 23.20
N LEU A 220 -1.78 -21.98 23.21
CA LEU A 220 -2.83 -22.98 23.44
C LEU A 220 -2.98 -23.88 22.21
N ASP A 221 -3.36 -25.15 22.43
CA ASP A 221 -3.50 -26.14 21.37
C ASP A 221 -4.91 -26.12 20.77
N GLU A 222 -5.11 -25.32 19.72
CA GLU A 222 -6.38 -25.15 19.01
C GLU A 222 -6.99 -26.48 18.55
N ASP A 223 -6.17 -27.42 18.07
CA ASP A 223 -6.62 -28.71 17.53
C ASP A 223 -7.09 -29.66 18.64
N ASN A 224 -6.59 -29.45 19.86
CA ASN A 224 -7.04 -30.14 21.06
C ASN A 224 -7.91 -29.23 21.96
N ASN A 225 -8.84 -28.49 21.34
CA ASN A 225 -9.82 -27.66 22.03
C ASN A 225 -9.23 -26.59 22.97
N TRP A 226 -8.12 -25.99 22.56
CA TRP A 226 -7.39 -24.96 23.30
C TRP A 226 -6.86 -25.43 24.66
N ALA A 227 -6.59 -26.73 24.81
CA ALA A 227 -5.91 -27.28 25.97
C ALA A 227 -4.47 -26.75 26.10
N LEU A 228 -3.91 -26.80 27.31
CA LEU A 228 -2.50 -26.48 27.53
C LEU A 228 -1.63 -27.70 27.22
N ASN A 229 -0.50 -27.46 26.55
CA ASN A 229 0.50 -28.47 26.24
C ASN A 229 1.76 -28.23 27.10
N ILE A 230 2.23 -29.25 27.80
CA ILE A 230 3.38 -29.13 28.72
C ILE A 230 4.69 -28.92 27.98
N ASP A 231 4.88 -29.54 26.81
CA ASP A 231 6.08 -29.35 25.99
C ASP A 231 6.16 -27.90 25.49
N GLU A 232 5.01 -27.30 25.17
CA GLU A 232 4.91 -25.89 24.81
C GLU A 232 5.21 -24.95 25.99
N LEU A 233 4.76 -25.28 27.20
CA LEU A 233 5.13 -24.54 28.41
C LEU A 233 6.64 -24.61 28.69
N GLU A 234 7.24 -25.80 28.56
CA GLU A 234 8.68 -26.00 28.71
C GLU A 234 9.47 -25.23 27.65
N ARG A 235 9.06 -25.29 26.37
CA ARG A 235 9.67 -24.52 25.28
C ARG A 235 9.66 -23.02 25.60
N SER A 236 8.48 -22.47 25.87
CA SER A 236 8.28 -21.05 26.16
C SER A 236 9.12 -20.58 27.34
N LEU A 237 9.12 -21.33 28.45
CA LEU A 237 9.90 -21.01 29.63
C LEU A 237 11.41 -21.05 29.37
N ASN A 238 11.90 -22.06 28.64
CA ASN A 238 13.33 -22.22 28.37
C ASN A 238 13.89 -21.11 27.47
N GLU A 239 13.13 -20.66 26.46
CA GLU A 239 13.52 -19.52 25.62
C GLU A 239 13.60 -18.20 26.41
N ALA A 240 12.73 -18.04 27.42
CA ALA A 240 12.63 -16.81 28.22
C ALA A 240 13.70 -16.68 29.32
N LYS A 241 14.25 -17.78 29.84
CA LYS A 241 15.22 -17.79 30.96
C LYS A 241 16.46 -16.90 30.75
N SER A 242 16.86 -16.70 29.49
CA SER A 242 17.97 -15.83 29.12
C SER A 242 17.61 -14.34 29.15
N LYS A 243 16.33 -14.00 28.98
CA LYS A 243 15.82 -12.63 28.80
C LYS A 243 15.21 -12.04 30.08
N CYS A 244 14.70 -12.88 30.98
CA CYS A 244 13.99 -12.44 32.17
C CYS A 244 14.16 -13.42 33.33
N VAL A 245 13.60 -13.07 34.49
CA VAL A 245 13.38 -14.00 35.60
C VAL A 245 11.92 -14.44 35.57
N PRO A 246 11.58 -15.67 35.15
CA PRO A 246 10.21 -16.16 35.23
C PRO A 246 9.72 -16.20 36.68
N ARG A 247 8.57 -15.57 36.97
CA ARG A 247 8.00 -15.46 38.33
C ARG A 247 6.62 -16.05 38.49
N GLY A 248 5.87 -16.22 37.40
CA GLY A 248 4.51 -16.74 37.48
C GLY A 248 3.96 -17.22 36.15
N ILE A 249 2.84 -17.93 36.23
CA ILE A 249 2.05 -18.41 35.10
C ILE A 249 0.59 -18.00 35.27
N VAL A 250 0.05 -17.38 34.24
CA VAL A 250 -1.35 -17.03 34.13
C VAL A 250 -2.08 -18.16 33.44
N VAL A 251 -3.24 -18.55 33.97
CA VAL A 251 -4.18 -19.46 33.31
C VAL A 251 -5.57 -18.83 33.36
N ILE A 252 -6.27 -18.83 32.23
CA ILE A 252 -7.63 -18.27 32.12
C ILE A 252 -8.59 -19.45 31.88
N ASN A 253 -9.42 -19.76 32.87
CA ASN A 253 -10.29 -20.93 32.84
C ASN A 253 -11.62 -20.67 33.56
N PRO A 254 -12.78 -20.73 32.87
CA PRO A 254 -12.96 -20.85 31.42
C PRO A 254 -12.35 -19.68 30.64
N GLY A 255 -11.84 -19.95 29.43
CA GLY A 255 -10.94 -19.03 28.74
C GLY A 255 -11.59 -17.92 27.92
N ASN A 256 -11.01 -16.72 28.01
CA ASN A 256 -11.24 -15.60 27.10
C ASN A 256 -9.96 -15.41 26.25
N PRO A 257 -10.02 -15.52 24.91
CA PRO A 257 -11.23 -15.44 24.07
C PRO A 257 -11.84 -16.77 23.60
N THR A 258 -11.23 -17.90 23.95
CA THR A 258 -11.42 -19.19 23.27
C THR A 258 -12.62 -20.00 23.74
N GLY A 259 -13.19 -19.70 24.91
CA GLY A 259 -14.38 -20.36 25.43
C GLY A 259 -14.13 -21.78 25.95
N GLN A 260 -12.88 -22.23 26.04
CA GLN A 260 -12.49 -23.53 26.55
C GLN A 260 -12.68 -23.65 28.06
N VAL A 261 -12.91 -24.87 28.52
CA VAL A 261 -12.91 -25.26 29.93
C VAL A 261 -11.87 -26.35 30.11
N LEU A 262 -10.87 -26.12 30.94
CA LEU A 262 -9.76 -27.06 31.13
C LEU A 262 -10.23 -28.31 31.87
N ALA A 263 -9.86 -29.47 31.34
CA ALA A 263 -10.04 -30.74 32.02
C ALA A 263 -9.16 -30.81 33.29
N ARG A 264 -9.60 -31.59 34.27
CA ARG A 264 -8.91 -31.73 35.57
C ARG A 264 -7.43 -32.14 35.40
N ASP A 265 -7.14 -33.12 34.56
CA ASP A 265 -5.77 -33.61 34.34
C ASP A 265 -4.88 -32.52 33.71
N ASN A 266 -5.46 -31.64 32.88
CA ASN A 266 -4.73 -30.54 32.29
C ASN A 266 -4.35 -29.49 33.36
N ILE A 267 -5.26 -29.21 34.31
CA ILE A 267 -4.97 -28.37 35.48
C ILE A 267 -3.89 -29.01 36.37
N GLU A 268 -3.95 -30.31 36.62
CA GLU A 268 -2.92 -31.02 37.39
C GLU A 268 -1.53 -30.88 36.75
N ASN A 269 -1.44 -31.08 35.43
CA ASN A 269 -0.19 -30.97 34.71
C ASN A 269 0.41 -29.56 34.81
N VAL A 270 -0.43 -28.52 34.75
CA VAL A 270 0.00 -27.12 34.92
C VAL A 270 0.49 -26.86 36.34
N ILE A 271 -0.20 -27.37 37.37
CA ILE A 271 0.25 -27.23 38.77
C ILE A 271 1.60 -27.92 38.97
N ARG A 272 1.77 -29.14 38.44
CA ARG A 272 3.04 -29.88 38.52
C ARG A 272 4.17 -29.14 37.80
N PHE A 273 3.89 -28.55 36.65
CA PHE A 273 4.83 -27.71 35.90
C PHE A 273 5.22 -26.46 36.70
N ALA A 274 4.24 -25.73 37.23
CA ALA A 274 4.49 -24.53 38.03
C ALA A 274 5.28 -24.85 39.30
N HIS A 275 5.01 -25.98 39.95
CA HIS A 275 5.79 -26.46 41.09
C HIS A 275 7.25 -26.72 40.70
N LYS A 276 7.47 -27.49 39.63
CA LYS A 276 8.80 -27.87 39.12
C LYS A 276 9.68 -26.64 38.87
N HIS A 277 9.09 -25.55 38.37
CA HIS A 277 9.80 -24.34 37.99
C HIS A 277 9.62 -23.16 38.97
N GLN A 278 9.03 -23.41 40.15
CA GLN A 278 8.82 -22.42 41.21
C GLN A 278 8.08 -21.16 40.73
N LEU A 279 7.01 -21.35 39.95
CA LEU A 279 6.19 -20.27 39.40
C LEU A 279 4.95 -20.01 40.27
N PHE A 280 4.67 -18.73 40.53
CA PHE A 280 3.41 -18.30 41.16
C PHE A 280 2.24 -18.52 40.20
N VAL A 281 1.18 -19.22 40.63
CA VAL A 281 0.02 -19.50 39.76
C VAL A 281 -1.02 -18.39 39.88
N MET A 282 -1.40 -17.82 38.73
CA MET A 282 -2.46 -16.81 38.62
C MET A 282 -3.65 -17.41 37.85
N ALA A 283 -4.67 -17.87 38.57
CA ALA A 283 -5.87 -18.48 37.99
C ALA A 283 -6.99 -17.45 37.82
N ASP A 284 -7.25 -17.03 36.58
CA ASP A 284 -8.40 -16.21 36.21
C ASP A 284 -9.62 -17.10 36.00
N GLU A 285 -10.50 -17.12 37.01
CA GLU A 285 -11.69 -17.98 37.10
C GLU A 285 -12.98 -17.16 37.02
N VAL A 286 -12.94 -16.04 36.30
CA VAL A 286 -14.08 -15.11 36.18
C VAL A 286 -15.34 -15.79 35.59
N TYR A 287 -15.19 -16.84 34.80
CA TYR A 287 -16.29 -17.54 34.12
C TYR A 287 -16.68 -18.88 34.77
N GLN A 288 -16.32 -19.12 36.03
CA GLN A 288 -16.48 -20.41 36.72
C GLN A 288 -17.91 -21.01 36.71
N GLU A 289 -18.96 -20.20 36.57
CA GLU A 289 -20.36 -20.66 36.51
C GLU A 289 -20.91 -20.77 35.07
N ASN A 290 -20.09 -20.50 34.06
CA ASN A 290 -20.45 -20.51 32.65
C ASN A 290 -19.85 -21.70 31.95
N VAL A 291 -20.47 -22.86 32.11
CA VAL A 291 -20.09 -24.11 31.45
C VAL A 291 -21.33 -24.65 30.71
N TYR A 292 -21.20 -24.86 29.41
CA TYR A 292 -22.31 -25.13 28.49
C TYR A 292 -22.25 -26.54 27.92
N LEU A 293 -21.06 -26.99 27.51
CA LEU A 293 -20.87 -28.24 26.80
C LEU A 293 -21.19 -29.44 27.72
N PRO A 294 -22.10 -30.35 27.31
CA PRO A 294 -22.38 -31.56 28.08
C PRO A 294 -21.11 -32.37 28.38
N GLY A 295 -20.96 -32.81 29.63
CA GLY A 295 -19.78 -33.56 30.10
C GLY A 295 -18.59 -32.68 30.49
N SER A 296 -18.58 -31.39 30.11
CA SER A 296 -17.59 -30.44 30.61
C SER A 296 -17.92 -30.00 32.04
N LYS A 297 -16.89 -29.82 32.87
CA LYS A 297 -17.01 -29.42 34.27
C LYS A 297 -15.89 -28.46 34.64
N PHE A 298 -16.26 -27.36 35.29
CA PHE A 298 -15.30 -26.46 35.89
C PHE A 298 -14.67 -27.09 37.15
N PHE A 299 -13.35 -27.00 37.25
CA PHE A 299 -12.57 -27.28 38.44
C PHE A 299 -11.73 -26.06 38.75
N SER A 300 -11.79 -25.57 39.99
CA SER A 300 -10.92 -24.48 40.40
C SER A 300 -9.48 -24.97 40.57
N PHE A 301 -8.53 -24.11 40.27
CA PHE A 301 -7.10 -24.39 40.48
C PHE A 301 -6.82 -24.67 41.96
N LYS A 302 -7.47 -23.94 42.88
CA LYS A 302 -7.34 -24.19 44.32
C LYS A 302 -7.77 -25.60 44.69
N LYS A 303 -8.94 -26.06 44.20
CA LYS A 303 -9.43 -27.41 44.47
C LYS A 303 -8.43 -28.47 43.98
N VAL A 304 -7.97 -28.37 42.73
CA VAL A 304 -7.06 -29.36 42.15
C VAL A 304 -5.71 -29.35 42.87
N LEU A 305 -5.19 -28.17 43.22
CA LEU A 305 -3.96 -28.00 44.00
C LEU A 305 -4.07 -28.66 45.38
N MET A 306 -5.21 -28.52 46.06
CA MET A 306 -5.44 -29.16 47.36
C MET A 306 -5.64 -30.68 47.22
N ASP A 307 -6.40 -31.13 46.21
CA ASP A 307 -6.63 -32.55 45.92
C ASP A 307 -5.33 -33.29 45.58
N LEU A 308 -4.36 -32.62 44.95
CA LEU A 308 -3.04 -33.19 44.64
C LEU A 308 -2.16 -33.44 45.87
N GLY A 309 -2.47 -32.82 47.02
CA GLY A 309 -1.73 -32.97 48.27
C GLY A 309 -0.29 -32.42 48.21
N ALA A 310 0.51 -32.78 49.21
CA ALA A 310 1.90 -32.34 49.30
C ALA A 310 2.76 -32.96 48.18
N PRO A 311 3.71 -32.21 47.59
CA PRO A 311 4.11 -30.84 47.93
C PRO A 311 3.27 -29.73 47.27
N TYR A 312 2.36 -30.07 46.36
CA TYR A 312 1.63 -29.10 45.52
C TYR A 312 0.69 -28.21 46.32
N ASN A 313 0.03 -28.75 47.34
CA ASN A 313 -0.91 -28.01 48.18
C ASN A 313 -0.28 -26.89 49.03
N GLN A 314 1.06 -26.76 49.03
CA GLN A 314 1.81 -25.69 49.69
C GLN A 314 2.20 -24.55 48.73
N MET A 315 1.94 -24.69 47.43
CA MET A 315 2.31 -23.67 46.45
C MET A 315 1.52 -22.38 46.62
N GLU A 316 2.18 -21.26 46.34
CA GLU A 316 1.57 -19.95 46.32
C GLU A 316 0.74 -19.77 45.03
N MET A 317 -0.48 -19.24 45.18
CA MET A 317 -1.33 -18.91 44.05
C MET A 317 -2.31 -17.77 44.34
N ALA A 318 -2.82 -17.15 43.29
CA ALA A 318 -3.94 -16.21 43.34
C ALA A 318 -5.08 -16.71 42.45
N SER A 319 -6.31 -16.66 42.97
CA SER A 319 -7.53 -16.99 42.23
C SER A 319 -8.40 -15.74 42.08
N PHE A 320 -8.83 -15.41 40.86
CA PHE A 320 -9.57 -14.18 40.56
C PHE A 320 -11.02 -14.44 40.15
N HIS A 321 -11.94 -13.59 40.60
CA HIS A 321 -13.34 -13.63 40.18
C HIS A 321 -13.97 -12.23 40.09
N SER A 322 -15.10 -12.09 39.39
CA SER A 322 -15.70 -10.79 39.07
C SER A 322 -17.21 -10.85 38.86
N ALA A 323 -17.93 -9.84 39.35
CA ALA A 323 -19.35 -9.59 39.07
C ALA A 323 -19.62 -9.22 37.60
N SER A 324 -18.58 -8.95 36.81
CA SER A 324 -18.75 -8.40 35.47
C SER A 324 -19.30 -9.41 34.47
N LYS A 325 -19.08 -10.71 34.66
CA LYS A 325 -19.28 -11.72 33.61
C LYS A 325 -20.38 -12.71 33.97
N GLY A 326 -20.55 -13.73 33.15
CA GLY A 326 -21.48 -14.81 33.44
C GLY A 326 -22.96 -14.44 33.50
N TRP A 327 -23.74 -15.22 34.25
CA TRP A 327 -25.20 -15.07 34.32
C TRP A 327 -25.65 -13.83 35.08
N HIS A 328 -24.83 -13.29 35.98
CA HIS A 328 -25.16 -12.06 36.71
C HIS A 328 -24.89 -10.80 35.86
N GLY A 329 -23.80 -10.76 35.07
CA GLY A 329 -23.61 -9.76 34.01
C GLY A 329 -23.47 -8.29 34.45
N GLU A 330 -23.16 -8.03 35.73
CA GLU A 330 -23.05 -6.69 36.34
C GLU A 330 -21.75 -5.95 35.98
N CYS A 331 -21.45 -5.82 34.68
CA CYS A 331 -20.23 -5.20 34.13
C CYS A 331 -19.95 -3.81 34.72
N GLY A 332 -20.98 -2.95 34.79
CA GLY A 332 -20.85 -1.55 35.23
C GLY A 332 -20.68 -1.38 36.74
N SER A 333 -21.06 -2.38 37.53
CA SER A 333 -20.96 -2.33 39.00
C SER A 333 -19.51 -2.47 39.48
N ARG A 334 -18.61 -2.96 38.63
CA ARG A 334 -17.17 -3.12 38.91
C ARG A 334 -16.89 -3.84 40.23
N GLY A 335 -17.64 -4.90 40.56
CA GLY A 335 -17.35 -5.77 41.71
C GLY A 335 -16.43 -6.94 41.32
N GLY A 336 -15.51 -7.32 42.21
CA GLY A 336 -14.69 -8.52 42.06
C GLY A 336 -13.96 -8.89 43.35
N TYR A 337 -13.30 -10.04 43.35
CA TYR A 337 -12.40 -10.44 44.43
C TYR A 337 -11.21 -11.24 43.92
N TYR A 338 -10.19 -11.35 44.75
CA TYR A 338 -9.16 -12.38 44.62
C TYR A 338 -8.83 -13.02 45.97
N GLU A 339 -8.48 -14.30 45.93
CA GLU A 339 -7.96 -15.06 47.08
C GLU A 339 -6.46 -15.27 46.90
N LEU A 340 -5.67 -14.99 47.94
CA LEU A 340 -4.24 -15.33 48.02
C LEU A 340 -4.04 -16.60 48.85
N ILE A 341 -3.44 -17.61 48.26
CA ILE A 341 -3.33 -18.95 48.85
C ILE A 341 -1.86 -19.22 49.14
N ASN A 342 -1.56 -19.70 50.35
CA ASN A 342 -0.22 -20.04 50.85
C ASN A 342 0.84 -18.92 50.82
N LEU A 343 0.44 -17.66 50.59
CA LEU A 343 1.36 -16.54 50.56
C LEU A 343 2.00 -16.29 51.92
N ASP A 344 3.31 -16.02 51.93
CA ASP A 344 4.03 -15.63 53.15
C ASP A 344 3.37 -14.45 53.89
N LYS A 345 3.38 -14.50 55.23
CA LYS A 345 2.68 -13.52 56.07
C LYS A 345 3.24 -12.10 55.91
N ASP A 346 4.55 -11.95 55.77
CA ASP A 346 5.20 -10.65 55.65
C ASP A 346 4.96 -10.06 54.26
N VAL A 347 4.94 -10.91 53.23
CA VAL A 347 4.56 -10.52 51.87
C VAL A 347 3.10 -10.08 51.82
N ARG A 348 2.18 -10.80 52.48
CA ARG A 348 0.76 -10.42 52.59
C ARG A 348 0.57 -9.06 53.29
N MET A 349 1.40 -8.72 54.28
CA MET A 349 1.38 -7.37 54.87
C MET A 349 1.75 -6.28 53.85
N GLN A 350 2.65 -6.55 52.91
CA GLN A 350 2.96 -5.59 51.83
C GLN A 350 1.79 -5.43 50.85
N VAL A 351 1.02 -6.50 50.59
CA VAL A 351 -0.23 -6.40 49.81
C VAL A 351 -1.21 -5.47 50.53
N ASN A 352 -1.42 -5.66 51.83
CA ASN A 352 -2.29 -4.80 52.63
C ASN A 352 -1.84 -3.33 52.58
N LYS A 353 -0.53 -3.09 52.74
CA LYS A 353 0.05 -1.73 52.62
C LYS A 353 -0.21 -1.11 51.24
N LEU A 354 -0.05 -1.89 50.17
CA LEU A 354 -0.25 -1.43 48.80
C LEU A 354 -1.70 -1.03 48.54
N ILE A 355 -2.67 -1.87 48.93
CA ILE A 355 -4.10 -1.58 48.70
C ILE A 355 -4.63 -0.48 49.63
N SER A 356 -4.06 -0.29 50.82
CA SER A 356 -4.43 0.80 51.72
C SER A 356 -4.10 2.19 51.16
N ALA A 357 -3.14 2.30 50.23
CA ALA A 357 -2.90 3.54 49.50
C ALA A 357 -4.09 3.96 48.60
N CYS A 358 -4.97 3.02 48.25
CA CYS A 358 -6.21 3.26 47.51
C CYS A 358 -7.45 3.39 48.42
N LEU A 359 -7.26 3.39 49.75
CA LEU A 359 -8.31 3.34 50.78
C LEU A 359 -9.17 2.07 50.75
N CYS A 360 -10.07 1.91 49.77
CA CYS A 360 -10.87 0.71 49.56
C CYS A 360 -11.44 0.64 48.12
N SER A 361 -11.90 -0.53 47.69
CA SER A 361 -12.69 -0.67 46.45
C SER A 361 -14.10 -0.10 46.62
N THR A 362 -14.82 0.14 45.51
CA THR A 362 -16.18 0.71 45.55
C THR A 362 -17.13 -0.16 46.39
N SER A 363 -17.73 0.43 47.43
CA SER A 363 -18.68 -0.25 48.30
C SER A 363 -19.92 -0.76 47.54
N TRP A 364 -20.33 -0.09 46.46
CA TRP A 364 -21.37 -0.56 45.55
C TRP A 364 -20.97 -1.87 44.85
N GLY A 365 -19.75 -1.93 44.31
CA GLY A 365 -19.23 -3.14 43.67
C GLY A 365 -19.07 -4.30 44.67
N GLN A 366 -18.67 -3.97 45.91
CA GLN A 366 -18.62 -4.93 47.01
C GLN A 366 -20.01 -5.48 47.36
N ALA A 367 -21.04 -4.64 47.49
CA ALA A 367 -22.41 -5.08 47.76
C ALA A 367 -22.96 -6.01 46.65
N VAL A 368 -22.70 -5.68 45.39
CA VAL A 368 -23.07 -6.55 44.25
C VAL A 368 -22.36 -7.91 44.34
N MET A 369 -21.08 -7.94 44.72
CA MET A 369 -20.38 -9.21 44.95
C MET A 369 -21.03 -10.01 46.10
N GLY A 370 -21.43 -9.34 47.19
CA GLY A 370 -22.16 -9.98 48.29
C GLY A 370 -23.44 -10.66 47.81
N ALA A 371 -24.22 -9.99 46.96
CA ALA A 371 -25.44 -10.58 46.38
C ALA A 371 -25.16 -11.79 45.48
N ILE A 372 -24.07 -11.75 44.69
CA ILE A 372 -23.73 -12.84 43.77
C ILE A 372 -23.24 -14.08 44.52
N ILE A 373 -22.40 -13.87 45.54
CA ILE A 373 -21.70 -14.95 46.24
C ILE A 373 -22.54 -15.54 47.37
N SER A 374 -23.49 -14.76 47.90
CA SER A 374 -24.50 -15.20 48.85
C SER A 374 -25.91 -15.06 48.23
N PRO A 375 -26.27 -15.90 47.25
CA PRO A 375 -27.58 -15.85 46.62
C PRO A 375 -28.68 -16.40 47.54
N PRO A 376 -29.95 -16.22 47.15
CA PRO A 376 -31.08 -16.82 47.85
C PRO A 376 -30.99 -18.35 47.91
N ARG A 377 -31.47 -18.94 48.99
CA ARG A 377 -31.47 -20.38 49.26
C ARG A 377 -32.88 -20.97 49.22
N GLU A 378 -32.98 -22.28 48.98
CA GLU A 378 -34.25 -22.98 48.99
C GLU A 378 -35.01 -22.76 50.32
N GLY A 379 -36.26 -22.35 50.22
CA GLY A 379 -37.10 -21.92 51.35
C GLY A 379 -37.13 -20.41 51.62
N GLU A 380 -36.24 -19.61 51.02
CA GLU A 380 -36.28 -18.14 51.10
C GLU A 380 -37.30 -17.54 50.10
N GLU A 381 -37.93 -16.41 50.45
CA GLU A 381 -39.02 -15.80 49.66
C GLU A 381 -38.58 -15.40 48.25
N SER A 382 -37.32 -14.96 48.07
CA SER A 382 -36.79 -14.57 46.77
C SER A 382 -36.27 -15.74 45.90
N TYR A 383 -36.16 -16.96 46.44
CA TYR A 383 -35.45 -18.08 45.80
C TYR A 383 -36.08 -18.55 44.48
N GLU A 384 -37.38 -18.78 44.45
CA GLU A 384 -38.04 -19.32 43.25
C GLU A 384 -37.92 -18.38 42.04
N LEU A 385 -38.07 -17.07 42.28
CA LEU A 385 -37.87 -16.07 41.24
C LEU A 385 -36.40 -16.01 40.81
N TYR A 386 -35.47 -15.95 41.75
CA TYR A 386 -34.03 -15.94 41.48
C TYR A 386 -33.60 -17.16 40.65
N LYS A 387 -34.02 -18.37 41.05
CA LYS A 387 -33.72 -19.63 40.36
C LYS A 387 -34.27 -19.61 38.94
N LYS A 388 -35.51 -19.13 38.75
CA LYS A 388 -36.13 -19.00 37.43
C LYS A 388 -35.36 -18.03 36.53
N GLU A 389 -35.00 -16.84 37.03
CA GLU A 389 -34.24 -15.83 36.29
C GLU A 389 -32.85 -16.34 35.91
N ARG A 390 -32.09 -16.89 36.88
CA ARG A 390 -30.76 -17.46 36.65
C ARG A 390 -30.80 -18.59 35.62
N THR A 391 -31.73 -19.53 35.79
CA THR A 391 -31.87 -20.68 34.87
C THR A 391 -32.20 -20.21 33.45
N MET A 392 -33.08 -19.20 33.31
CA MET A 392 -33.39 -18.61 32.01
C MET A 392 -32.15 -18.02 31.34
N VAL A 393 -31.34 -17.25 32.07
CA VAL A 393 -30.11 -16.65 31.53
C VAL A 393 -29.09 -17.71 31.13
N VAL A 394 -28.83 -18.69 32.01
CA VAL A 394 -27.87 -19.78 31.73
C VAL A 394 -28.30 -20.60 30.51
N ASN A 395 -29.58 -20.97 30.42
CA ASN A 395 -30.09 -21.74 29.29
C ASN A 395 -29.97 -20.96 27.97
N ARG A 396 -30.25 -19.66 27.98
CA ARG A 396 -30.05 -18.80 26.81
C ARG A 396 -28.57 -18.73 26.41
N LEU A 397 -27.66 -18.53 27.36
CA LEU A 397 -26.23 -18.50 27.03
C LEU A 397 -25.75 -19.83 26.43
N LYS A 398 -26.24 -20.96 26.96
CA LYS A 398 -25.97 -22.29 26.40
C LYS A 398 -26.47 -22.43 24.96
N GLU A 399 -27.73 -22.07 24.70
CA GLU A 399 -28.31 -22.08 23.35
C GLU A 399 -27.48 -21.23 22.38
N LYS A 400 -27.05 -20.04 22.82
CA LYS A 400 -26.23 -19.13 22.01
C LYS A 400 -24.81 -19.66 21.76
N ALA A 401 -24.21 -20.32 22.75
CA ALA A 401 -22.89 -20.95 22.62
C ALA A 401 -22.90 -22.07 21.55
N ASP A 402 -23.90 -22.95 21.60
CA ASP A 402 -24.09 -24.00 20.61
C ASP A 402 -24.34 -23.41 19.22
N LEU A 403 -25.26 -22.42 19.14
CA LEU A 403 -25.62 -21.78 17.87
C LEU A 403 -24.43 -21.09 17.20
N VAL A 404 -23.64 -20.30 17.93
CA VAL A 404 -22.51 -19.56 17.36
C VAL A 404 -21.46 -20.49 16.76
N SER A 405 -21.06 -21.53 17.49
CA SER A 405 -20.07 -22.49 16.99
C SER A 405 -20.57 -23.27 15.76
N GLN A 406 -21.84 -23.71 15.77
CA GLN A 406 -22.46 -24.38 14.61
C GLN A 406 -22.55 -23.46 13.39
N LEU A 407 -22.98 -22.22 13.60
CA LEU A 407 -23.15 -21.25 12.52
C LEU A 407 -21.82 -20.88 11.87
N PHE A 408 -20.75 -20.63 12.64
CA PHE A 408 -19.44 -20.36 12.05
C PHE A 408 -18.85 -21.56 11.31
N ASN A 409 -18.97 -22.78 11.85
CA ASN A 409 -18.52 -24.00 11.17
C ASN A 409 -19.34 -24.35 9.91
N SER A 410 -20.49 -23.70 9.70
CA SER A 410 -21.27 -23.84 8.46
C SER A 410 -20.75 -22.97 7.30
N VAL A 411 -19.72 -22.14 7.56
CA VAL A 411 -19.09 -21.28 6.56
C VAL A 411 -17.79 -21.93 6.11
N GLU A 412 -17.66 -22.20 4.81
CA GLU A 412 -16.43 -22.72 4.20
C GLU A 412 -15.25 -21.78 4.51
N GLY A 413 -14.06 -22.32 4.78
CA GLY A 413 -12.88 -21.52 5.15
C GLY A 413 -12.89 -20.98 6.58
N VAL A 414 -13.86 -21.38 7.42
CA VAL A 414 -13.96 -20.96 8.82
C VAL A 414 -14.06 -22.17 9.75
N ARG A 415 -13.24 -22.16 10.81
CA ARG A 415 -13.23 -23.21 11.83
C ARG A 415 -13.44 -22.60 13.21
N CYS A 416 -14.33 -23.17 14.01
CA CYS A 416 -14.60 -22.73 15.36
C CYS A 416 -14.71 -23.93 16.31
N ASN A 417 -13.88 -23.99 17.36
CA ASN A 417 -14.09 -24.96 18.44
C ASN A 417 -15.43 -24.69 19.15
N ALA A 418 -15.96 -25.73 19.81
CA ALA A 418 -17.14 -25.59 20.65
C ALA A 418 -16.87 -24.59 21.79
N VAL A 419 -17.84 -23.70 22.02
CA VAL A 419 -17.79 -22.75 23.15
C VAL A 419 -18.19 -23.51 24.41
N MET A 420 -17.21 -24.14 25.06
CA MET A 420 -17.43 -24.97 26.25
C MET A 420 -17.93 -24.17 27.44
N GLY A 421 -17.54 -22.90 27.52
CA GLY A 421 -17.87 -21.98 28.59
C GLY A 421 -17.57 -20.53 28.22
N ALA A 422 -17.42 -19.68 29.25
CA ALA A 422 -17.22 -18.24 29.09
C ALA A 422 -18.34 -17.58 28.24
N MET A 423 -18.01 -16.60 27.39
CA MET A 423 -19.00 -15.81 26.62
C MET A 423 -18.51 -15.43 25.22
N TYR A 424 -17.49 -16.14 24.74
CA TYR A 424 -16.76 -15.76 23.53
C TYR A 424 -16.49 -16.97 22.66
N ALA A 425 -16.39 -16.71 21.37
CA ALA A 425 -15.83 -17.64 20.40
C ALA A 425 -14.62 -16.99 19.72
N PHE A 426 -13.66 -17.82 19.34
CA PHE A 426 -12.43 -17.42 18.66
C PHE A 426 -12.24 -18.21 17.35
N PRO A 427 -13.13 -18.03 16.36
CA PRO A 427 -13.03 -18.74 15.10
C PRO A 427 -11.76 -18.38 14.33
N ARG A 428 -11.15 -19.40 13.74
CA ARG A 428 -10.09 -19.28 12.74
C ARG A 428 -10.72 -19.02 11.38
N ILE A 429 -10.17 -18.07 10.66
CA ILE A 429 -10.58 -17.69 9.31
C ILE A 429 -9.43 -17.93 8.33
N GLU A 430 -9.72 -18.55 7.21
CA GLU A 430 -8.80 -18.60 6.09
C GLU A 430 -8.82 -17.27 5.36
N ILE A 431 -7.64 -16.63 5.28
CA ILE A 431 -7.46 -15.37 4.56
C ILE A 431 -6.61 -15.66 3.34
N PRO A 432 -7.09 -15.34 2.12
CA PRO A 432 -6.31 -15.57 0.90
C PRO A 432 -4.94 -14.87 0.92
N LYS A 433 -3.92 -15.52 0.35
CA LYS A 433 -2.53 -15.02 0.34
C LYS A 433 -2.39 -13.59 -0.18
N LYS A 434 -3.09 -13.22 -1.26
CA LYS A 434 -3.08 -11.85 -1.80
C LYS A 434 -3.70 -10.83 -0.83
N ALA A 435 -4.73 -11.20 -0.05
CA ALA A 435 -5.29 -10.34 0.99
C ALA A 435 -4.31 -10.17 2.17
N ILE A 436 -3.55 -11.21 2.50
CA ILE A 436 -2.44 -11.13 3.47
C ILE A 436 -1.35 -10.17 2.96
N GLU A 437 -0.95 -10.28 1.70
CA GLU A 437 0.05 -9.40 1.08
C GLU A 437 -0.43 -7.94 0.99
N TYR A 438 -1.69 -7.73 0.62
CA TYR A 438 -2.29 -6.40 0.62
C TYR A 438 -2.37 -5.78 2.02
N ALA A 439 -2.76 -6.56 3.03
CA ALA A 439 -2.75 -6.08 4.41
C ALA A 439 -1.33 -5.68 4.86
N LYS A 440 -0.31 -6.46 4.47
CA LYS A 440 1.10 -6.15 4.73
C LYS A 440 1.56 -4.86 4.05
N SER A 441 1.18 -4.61 2.79
CA SER A 441 1.52 -3.36 2.08
C SER A 441 0.88 -2.12 2.73
N LYS A 442 -0.22 -2.30 3.47
CA LYS A 442 -0.87 -1.27 4.29
C LYS A 442 -0.36 -1.19 5.74
N LYS A 443 0.69 -1.94 6.10
CA LYS A 443 1.22 -2.04 7.49
C LYS A 443 0.14 -2.44 8.51
N MET A 444 -0.80 -3.30 8.10
CA MET A 444 -1.88 -3.82 8.95
C MET A 444 -1.78 -5.34 9.11
N ALA A 445 -2.19 -5.86 10.27
CA ALA A 445 -2.34 -7.30 10.45
C ALA A 445 -3.47 -7.84 9.51
N PRO A 446 -3.31 -9.03 8.89
CA PRO A 446 -4.30 -9.55 7.94
C PRO A 446 -5.71 -9.69 8.49
N ASP A 447 -5.84 -10.16 9.72
CA ASP A 447 -7.11 -10.27 10.42
C ASP A 447 -7.71 -8.92 10.82
N ALA A 448 -6.89 -7.92 11.15
CA ALA A 448 -7.34 -6.55 11.38
C ALA A 448 -7.91 -5.94 10.09
N PHE A 449 -7.20 -6.11 8.96
CA PHE A 449 -7.72 -5.69 7.65
C PHE A 449 -9.04 -6.39 7.31
N TYR A 450 -9.11 -7.70 7.50
CA TYR A 450 -10.32 -8.49 7.29
C TYR A 450 -11.49 -8.00 8.17
N CYS A 451 -11.26 -7.76 9.47
CA CYS A 451 -12.30 -7.27 10.39
C CYS A 451 -12.76 -5.84 10.06
N PHE A 452 -11.88 -4.97 9.56
CA PHE A 452 -12.27 -3.65 9.06
C PHE A 452 -13.17 -3.76 7.83
N GLN A 453 -12.80 -4.60 6.86
CA GLN A 453 -13.62 -4.84 5.67
C GLN A 453 -14.96 -5.47 6.03
N LEU A 454 -14.99 -6.38 7.00
CA LEU A 454 -16.20 -6.97 7.53
C LEU A 454 -17.12 -5.87 8.10
N LEU A 455 -16.59 -4.98 8.95
CA LEU A 455 -17.36 -3.87 9.52
C LEU A 455 -17.93 -2.95 8.42
N GLU A 456 -17.10 -2.45 7.51
CA GLU A 456 -17.51 -1.50 6.47
C GLU A 456 -18.57 -2.07 5.53
N LYS A 457 -18.56 -3.38 5.26
CA LYS A 457 -19.48 -4.01 4.31
C LYS A 457 -20.72 -4.63 4.93
N THR A 458 -20.70 -4.95 6.22
CA THR A 458 -21.78 -5.72 6.86
C THR A 458 -22.35 -5.11 8.13
N GLY A 459 -21.66 -4.12 8.71
CA GLY A 459 -21.98 -3.55 10.00
C GLY A 459 -21.61 -4.46 11.18
N ILE A 460 -20.91 -5.58 10.96
CA ILE A 460 -20.52 -6.49 12.04
C ILE A 460 -19.26 -5.97 12.74
N CYS A 461 -19.38 -5.66 14.03
CA CYS A 461 -18.28 -5.19 14.86
C CYS A 461 -17.75 -6.33 15.74
N VAL A 462 -16.57 -6.85 15.36
CA VAL A 462 -15.79 -7.87 16.07
C VAL A 462 -14.40 -7.33 16.43
N VAL A 463 -13.56 -8.13 17.10
CA VAL A 463 -12.17 -7.76 17.41
C VAL A 463 -11.21 -8.71 16.69
N PRO A 464 -10.15 -8.23 16.02
CA PRO A 464 -9.21 -9.10 15.31
C PRO A 464 -8.40 -9.98 16.28
N GLY A 465 -8.06 -11.19 15.83
CA GLY A 465 -7.32 -12.19 16.62
C GLY A 465 -5.94 -11.72 17.07
N SER A 466 -5.25 -10.95 16.24
CA SER A 466 -3.99 -10.27 16.53
C SER A 466 -4.05 -9.44 17.81
N GLY A 467 -5.22 -8.89 18.14
CA GLY A 467 -5.48 -8.17 19.38
C GLY A 467 -5.45 -9.02 20.66
N PHE A 468 -5.60 -10.33 20.55
CA PHE A 468 -5.50 -11.33 21.64
C PHE A 468 -4.19 -12.11 21.58
N LYS A 469 -3.30 -11.77 20.63
CA LYS A 469 -2.22 -12.62 20.11
C LYS A 469 -2.79 -13.89 19.45
N GLN A 470 -2.00 -14.50 18.58
CA GLN A 470 -2.34 -15.77 17.93
C GLN A 470 -1.06 -16.48 17.46
N ARG A 471 -1.14 -17.79 17.22
CA ARG A 471 -0.01 -18.55 16.67
C ARG A 471 0.39 -17.98 15.30
N PRO A 472 1.68 -17.78 15.01
CA PRO A 472 2.14 -17.31 13.70
C PRO A 472 1.56 -18.17 12.55
N GLY A 473 1.16 -17.52 11.46
CA GLY A 473 0.54 -18.19 10.30
C GLY A 473 -0.94 -18.52 10.46
N THR A 474 -1.54 -18.21 11.61
CA THR A 474 -2.99 -18.35 11.81
C THR A 474 -3.67 -16.97 11.89
N HIS A 475 -4.96 -16.93 11.54
CA HIS A 475 -5.76 -15.71 11.54
C HIS A 475 -7.11 -15.97 12.19
N HIS A 476 -7.48 -15.13 13.15
CA HIS A 476 -8.69 -15.30 13.93
C HIS A 476 -9.47 -13.99 14.04
N LEU A 477 -10.71 -14.10 14.50
CA LEU A 477 -11.46 -12.98 15.05
C LEU A 477 -12.11 -13.42 16.35
N ARG A 478 -12.38 -12.47 17.24
CA ARG A 478 -13.12 -12.70 18.48
C ARG A 478 -14.50 -12.10 18.38
N THR A 479 -15.50 -12.92 18.70
CA THR A 479 -16.91 -12.51 18.78
C THR A 479 -17.52 -12.92 20.12
N THR A 480 -18.55 -12.19 20.57
CA THR A 480 -19.33 -12.58 21.75
C THR A 480 -20.52 -13.45 21.35
N ILE A 481 -20.95 -14.32 22.26
CA ILE A 481 -22.22 -15.06 22.12
C ILE A 481 -23.41 -14.28 22.68
N LEU A 482 -23.24 -12.98 22.91
CA LEU A 482 -24.24 -12.16 23.61
C LEU A 482 -25.40 -11.68 22.75
N PRO A 483 -25.24 -11.30 21.47
CA PRO A 483 -26.34 -10.75 20.69
C PRO A 483 -27.61 -11.63 20.73
N PRO A 484 -28.81 -11.05 20.57
CA PRO A 484 -30.04 -11.83 20.43
C PRO A 484 -29.95 -12.91 19.34
N VAL A 485 -30.72 -14.00 19.48
CA VAL A 485 -30.67 -15.17 18.57
C VAL A 485 -30.92 -14.80 17.11
N ASP A 486 -31.91 -13.93 16.87
CA ASP A 486 -32.23 -13.34 15.57
C ASP A 486 -31.06 -12.52 15.01
N GLN A 487 -30.42 -11.69 15.84
CA GLN A 487 -29.25 -10.90 15.43
C GLN A 487 -28.02 -11.76 15.16
N MET A 488 -27.83 -12.88 15.88
CA MET A 488 -26.72 -13.79 15.57
C MET A 488 -26.93 -14.54 14.25
N LYS A 489 -28.17 -14.94 13.94
CA LYS A 489 -28.50 -15.53 12.64
C LYS A 489 -28.23 -14.53 11.51
N ASP A 490 -28.69 -13.28 11.66
CA ASP A 490 -28.40 -12.18 10.74
C ASP A 490 -26.89 -11.91 10.61
N MET A 491 -26.17 -11.85 11.75
CA MET A 491 -24.72 -11.69 11.79
C MET A 491 -24.01 -12.78 11.00
N VAL A 492 -24.35 -14.05 11.20
CA VAL A 492 -23.66 -15.13 10.49
C VAL A 492 -24.05 -15.17 9.02
N GLU A 493 -25.29 -14.84 8.64
CA GLU A 493 -25.67 -14.77 7.22
C GLU A 493 -24.92 -13.64 6.49
N ARG A 494 -24.84 -12.45 7.09
CA ARG A 494 -24.02 -11.33 6.59
C ARG A 494 -22.54 -11.70 6.54
N PHE A 495 -22.04 -12.39 7.57
CA PHE A 495 -20.65 -12.86 7.62
C PHE A 495 -20.37 -13.91 6.56
N ARG A 496 -21.26 -14.91 6.36
CA ARG A 496 -21.16 -15.95 5.32
C ARG A 496 -21.13 -15.30 3.96
N THR A 497 -22.09 -14.41 3.68
CA THR A 497 -22.14 -13.67 2.41
C THR A 497 -20.86 -12.90 2.20
N PHE A 498 -20.36 -12.17 3.20
CA PHE A 498 -19.10 -11.44 3.11
C PHE A 498 -17.89 -12.36 2.93
N HIS A 499 -17.79 -13.46 3.67
CA HIS A 499 -16.66 -14.39 3.62
C HIS A 499 -16.63 -15.08 2.26
N MET A 500 -17.75 -15.65 1.82
CA MET A 500 -17.89 -16.24 0.49
C MET A 500 -17.67 -15.19 -0.59
N GLN A 501 -18.18 -13.97 -0.46
CA GLN A 501 -17.87 -12.90 -1.41
C GLN A 501 -16.43 -12.40 -1.30
N THR A 502 -15.71 -12.58 -0.21
CA THR A 502 -14.33 -12.11 -0.08
C THR A 502 -13.38 -13.17 -0.62
N VAL A 503 -13.65 -14.45 -0.33
CA VAL A 503 -13.00 -15.61 -0.95
C VAL A 503 -13.32 -15.64 -2.45
N ASN A 504 -14.60 -15.54 -2.82
CA ASN A 504 -15.05 -15.53 -4.21
C ASN A 504 -14.78 -14.20 -4.90
N ARG A 505 -14.82 -13.01 -4.29
CA ARG A 505 -14.33 -11.76 -4.94
C ARG A 505 -12.83 -11.72 -4.99
N ILE A 506 -12.09 -12.52 -4.25
CA ILE A 506 -10.67 -12.69 -4.56
C ILE A 506 -10.55 -13.68 -5.72
N ALA A 507 -11.26 -14.81 -5.74
CA ALA A 507 -11.35 -15.68 -6.93
C ALA A 507 -11.91 -14.97 -8.20
N ILE A 508 -12.79 -13.98 -8.03
CA ILE A 508 -13.44 -13.18 -9.06
C ILE A 508 -12.71 -11.85 -9.27
N MET A 509 -11.95 -11.29 -8.32
CA MET A 509 -10.94 -10.24 -8.61
C MET A 509 -9.79 -10.85 -9.41
N LEU A 510 -9.51 -12.13 -9.19
CA LEU A 510 -8.65 -12.96 -10.02
C LEU A 510 -9.31 -13.30 -11.38
N HIS A 511 -10.59 -13.02 -11.63
CA HIS A 511 -11.20 -13.17 -12.97
C HIS A 511 -11.72 -11.86 -13.60
N HIS A 512 -11.94 -10.78 -12.83
CA HIS A 512 -12.70 -9.61 -13.26
C HIS A 512 -12.19 -8.25 -12.75
N ARG A 513 -10.94 -8.15 -12.30
CA ARG A 513 -10.19 -6.90 -12.52
C ARG A 513 -8.98 -7.19 -13.39
N ARG A 514 -9.28 -7.46 -14.65
CA ARG A 514 -8.37 -7.24 -15.78
C ARG A 514 -8.00 -5.75 -15.83
N GLN A 515 -7.12 -5.32 -14.92
CA GLN A 515 -6.47 -4.02 -15.02
C GLN A 515 -5.33 -4.21 -16.00
N VAL A 516 -5.32 -3.38 -17.05
CA VAL A 516 -4.18 -3.34 -17.97
C VAL A 516 -2.93 -3.06 -17.15
N VAL A 517 -1.99 -3.98 -17.20
CA VAL A 517 -0.70 -3.92 -16.54
C VAL A 517 0.17 -2.98 -17.38
N PRO A 518 0.74 -1.91 -16.81
CA PRO A 518 1.63 -1.01 -17.55
C PRO A 518 2.79 -1.76 -18.16
N PHE A 519 3.34 -1.24 -19.26
CA PHE A 519 4.55 -1.79 -19.88
C PHE A 519 5.65 -2.04 -18.83
N ASN A 520 6.39 -3.15 -18.98
CA ASN A 520 7.51 -3.54 -18.12
C ASN A 520 7.16 -4.02 -16.70
N GLU A 521 5.88 -3.97 -16.31
CA GLU A 521 5.40 -4.58 -15.08
C GLU A 521 5.10 -6.08 -15.26
N ILE A 522 5.22 -6.84 -14.18
CA ILE A 522 4.97 -8.29 -14.20
C ILE A 522 3.46 -8.53 -14.37
N GLN A 523 3.07 -9.16 -15.47
CA GLN A 523 1.71 -9.66 -15.68
C GLN A 523 1.46 -10.93 -14.86
N GLY A 524 2.42 -11.84 -14.80
CA GLY A 524 2.28 -13.08 -14.04
C GLY A 524 3.61 -13.81 -13.88
N VAL A 525 3.62 -14.79 -12.99
CA VAL A 525 4.83 -15.60 -12.71
C VAL A 525 4.42 -17.06 -12.76
N THR A 526 5.08 -17.83 -13.63
CA THR A 526 4.82 -19.27 -13.74
C THR A 526 5.26 -20.02 -12.47
N SER A 527 4.75 -21.23 -12.21
CA SER A 527 5.20 -22.09 -11.08
C SER A 527 6.71 -22.37 -11.10
N THR A 528 7.32 -22.18 -12.27
CA THR A 528 8.74 -22.38 -12.51
C THR A 528 9.57 -21.11 -12.39
N ASN A 529 8.96 -20.04 -11.87
CA ASN A 529 9.56 -18.73 -11.60
C ASN A 529 10.04 -17.97 -12.86
N VAL A 530 9.47 -18.28 -14.03
CA VAL A 530 9.65 -17.48 -15.25
C VAL A 530 8.54 -16.43 -15.29
N CYS A 531 8.92 -15.15 -15.23
CA CYS A 531 7.99 -14.01 -15.24
C CYS A 531 7.47 -13.71 -16.64
N ALA A 532 6.18 -13.42 -16.79
CA ALA A 532 5.65 -12.73 -17.95
C ALA A 532 5.47 -11.25 -17.63
N TYR A 533 5.96 -10.38 -18.50
CA TYR A 533 5.87 -8.94 -18.38
C TYR A 533 4.87 -8.35 -19.35
N SER A 534 4.35 -7.17 -19.06
CA SER A 534 3.38 -6.50 -19.91
C SER A 534 4.06 -5.79 -21.06
N ASN A 535 3.57 -6.05 -22.27
CA ASN A 535 3.88 -5.23 -23.43
C ASN A 535 2.96 -3.99 -23.52
N GLY A 536 2.11 -3.74 -22.52
CA GLY A 536 1.20 -2.58 -22.47
C GLY A 536 -0.05 -2.76 -23.33
N ASP A 537 0.09 -2.87 -24.66
CA ASP A 537 -1.02 -3.10 -25.60
C ASP A 537 -0.59 -3.69 -26.97
N ASP A 538 -1.56 -4.09 -27.79
CA ASP A 538 -1.36 -4.79 -29.08
C ASP A 538 -0.54 -4.01 -30.12
N HIS A 539 -0.46 -2.70 -29.99
CA HIS A 539 0.21 -1.81 -30.95
C HIS A 539 1.51 -1.24 -30.40
N PHE A 540 1.96 -1.73 -29.24
CA PHE A 540 3.14 -1.24 -28.57
C PHE A 540 4.38 -2.04 -28.98
N PHE A 541 5.44 -1.34 -29.37
CA PHE A 541 6.75 -1.94 -29.64
C PHE A 541 7.81 -1.10 -28.94
N SER A 542 8.43 -1.65 -27.88
CA SER A 542 9.32 -0.89 -27.01
C SER A 542 10.64 -0.47 -27.64
N VAL A 543 11.02 -1.06 -28.78
CA VAL A 543 12.36 -1.06 -29.39
C VAL A 543 13.50 -1.57 -28.48
N GLU A 544 13.21 -1.90 -27.22
CA GLU A 544 14.18 -2.36 -26.23
C GLU A 544 14.51 -3.83 -26.42
N ARG A 545 15.80 -4.12 -26.52
CA ARG A 545 16.31 -5.48 -26.55
C ARG A 545 16.40 -6.04 -25.13
N HIS A 546 15.90 -7.25 -24.92
CA HIS A 546 16.13 -7.98 -23.69
C HIS A 546 17.34 -8.90 -23.84
N TYR A 547 18.33 -8.71 -22.96
CA TYR A 547 19.46 -9.59 -22.80
C TYR A 547 19.43 -10.22 -21.41
N TYR A 548 19.69 -11.52 -21.33
CA TYR A 548 19.91 -12.22 -20.07
C TYR A 548 21.29 -12.86 -20.12
N HIS A 549 22.18 -12.47 -19.21
CA HIS A 549 23.58 -12.90 -19.20
C HIS A 549 24.26 -12.77 -20.58
N GLY A 550 24.02 -11.65 -21.27
CA GLY A 550 24.59 -11.35 -22.59
C GLY A 550 23.92 -12.03 -23.79
N ILE A 551 22.94 -12.92 -23.57
CA ILE A 551 22.20 -13.60 -24.64
C ILE A 551 20.98 -12.79 -25.02
N PHE A 552 20.83 -12.48 -26.31
CA PHE A 552 19.65 -11.79 -26.82
C PHE A 552 18.42 -12.69 -26.79
N LEU A 553 17.42 -12.29 -26.01
CA LEU A 553 16.18 -13.05 -25.84
C LEU A 553 15.07 -12.59 -26.80
N GLY A 554 15.07 -11.32 -27.18
CA GLY A 554 14.05 -10.73 -28.04
C GLY A 554 13.80 -9.28 -27.66
N PHE A 555 12.75 -8.68 -28.22
CA PHE A 555 12.32 -7.34 -27.83
C PHE A 555 11.38 -7.43 -26.62
N LYS A 556 11.54 -6.52 -25.65
CA LYS A 556 10.63 -6.41 -24.51
C LYS A 556 9.24 -5.94 -24.98
N TRP A 557 8.12 -6.54 -24.61
CA TRP A 557 7.93 -7.86 -24.03
C TRP A 557 7.09 -8.71 -24.99
N GLU A 558 7.70 -9.03 -26.13
CA GLU A 558 7.08 -9.76 -27.23
C GLU A 558 6.88 -11.25 -26.91
N CYS A 559 5.97 -11.92 -27.62
CA CYS A 559 5.71 -13.35 -27.44
C CYS A 559 6.93 -14.23 -27.74
N ILE A 560 7.72 -13.87 -28.77
CA ILE A 560 8.97 -14.56 -29.12
C ILE A 560 10.02 -14.42 -28.02
N GLU A 561 10.10 -13.25 -27.37
CA GLU A 561 11.01 -13.00 -26.26
C GLU A 561 10.69 -13.95 -25.09
N PHE A 562 9.42 -14.05 -24.73
CA PHE A 562 8.98 -14.92 -23.64
C PHE A 562 9.31 -16.39 -23.93
N ALA A 563 9.00 -16.86 -25.14
CA ALA A 563 9.26 -18.24 -25.54
C ALA A 563 10.77 -18.56 -25.49
N ARG A 564 11.63 -17.67 -26.00
CA ARG A 564 13.09 -17.86 -25.94
C ARG A 564 13.62 -17.83 -24.51
N ARG A 565 13.12 -16.91 -23.67
CA ARG A 565 13.51 -16.81 -22.25
C ARG A 565 13.11 -18.03 -21.45
N TRP A 566 11.90 -18.54 -21.66
CA TRP A 566 11.41 -19.72 -21.00
C TRP A 566 12.28 -20.94 -21.30
N LEU A 567 12.61 -21.17 -22.58
CA LEU A 567 13.51 -22.25 -23.00
C LEU A 567 14.91 -22.09 -22.41
N LEU A 568 15.44 -20.86 -22.35
CA LEU A 568 16.76 -20.63 -21.76
C LEU A 568 16.74 -21.00 -20.28
N MET A 569 15.82 -20.44 -19.51
CA MET A 569 15.77 -20.64 -18.05
C MET A 569 15.46 -22.08 -17.67
N ARG A 570 14.58 -22.76 -18.42
CA ARG A 570 14.06 -24.09 -18.05
C ARG A 570 14.82 -25.25 -18.66
N LYS A 571 15.45 -25.05 -19.81
CA LYS A 571 16.03 -26.12 -20.63
C LYS A 571 17.45 -25.80 -21.10
N SER A 572 18.03 -24.68 -20.70
CA SER A 572 19.34 -24.21 -21.16
C SER A 572 19.42 -24.10 -22.70
N CYS A 573 18.29 -23.84 -23.38
CA CYS A 573 18.20 -23.85 -24.83
C CYS A 573 17.66 -22.54 -25.37
N ILE A 574 18.07 -22.17 -26.59
CA ILE A 574 17.55 -21.01 -27.33
C ILE A 574 17.26 -21.42 -28.78
N PHE A 575 16.52 -20.59 -29.50
CA PHE A 575 16.39 -20.69 -30.95
C PHE A 575 16.88 -19.42 -31.63
N SER A 576 17.35 -19.56 -32.88
CA SER A 576 17.89 -18.46 -33.69
C SER A 576 16.89 -17.33 -33.93
N GLY A 577 17.37 -16.19 -34.45
CA GLY A 577 16.52 -15.05 -34.81
C GLY A 577 15.38 -15.47 -35.75
N ILE A 578 14.16 -15.06 -35.41
CA ILE A 578 12.98 -15.23 -36.28
C ILE A 578 12.79 -13.90 -37.01
N PRO A 579 12.97 -13.84 -38.34
CA PRO A 579 13.21 -12.57 -39.03
C PRO A 579 11.98 -11.66 -39.16
N TYR A 580 10.75 -12.19 -39.12
CA TYR A 580 9.56 -11.39 -39.44
C TYR A 580 8.37 -11.55 -38.48
N ALA A 581 8.03 -12.77 -38.05
CA ALA A 581 6.78 -12.98 -37.30
C ALA A 581 6.80 -14.27 -36.47
N ALA A 582 6.04 -14.34 -35.37
CA ALA A 582 5.95 -15.53 -34.52
C ALA A 582 5.46 -16.77 -35.28
N ALA A 583 4.54 -16.60 -36.24
CA ALA A 583 4.07 -17.69 -37.11
C ALA A 583 5.19 -18.39 -37.89
N ASP A 584 6.31 -17.70 -38.17
CA ASP A 584 7.43 -18.29 -38.90
C ASP A 584 8.14 -19.40 -38.11
N ILE A 585 7.95 -19.48 -36.79
CA ILE A 585 8.48 -20.56 -35.95
C ILE A 585 8.03 -21.92 -36.49
N TRP A 586 6.77 -22.05 -36.90
CA TRP A 586 6.19 -23.31 -37.39
C TRP A 586 6.93 -23.91 -38.59
N THR A 587 7.49 -23.07 -39.46
CA THR A 587 8.10 -23.52 -40.72
C THR A 587 9.61 -23.39 -40.76
N LYS A 588 10.18 -22.46 -39.98
CA LYS A 588 11.62 -22.15 -40.02
C LYS A 588 12.40 -22.76 -38.86
N LEU A 589 11.75 -23.07 -37.74
CA LEU A 589 12.42 -23.63 -36.58
C LEU A 589 12.44 -25.16 -36.65
N GLN A 590 13.63 -25.75 -36.68
CA GLN A 590 13.79 -27.22 -36.77
C GLN A 590 14.50 -27.82 -35.54
N ALA A 591 15.28 -27.02 -34.82
CA ALA A 591 16.00 -27.43 -33.64
C ALA A 591 16.23 -26.23 -32.71
N LEU A 592 16.46 -26.52 -31.43
CA LEU A 592 16.95 -25.59 -30.42
C LEU A 592 18.46 -25.79 -30.23
N GLU A 593 19.19 -24.72 -29.94
CA GLU A 593 20.60 -24.77 -29.57
C GLU A 593 20.74 -24.73 -28.05
N ARG A 594 21.41 -25.73 -27.48
CA ARG A 594 21.76 -25.73 -26.06
C ARG A 594 22.95 -24.80 -25.81
N VAL A 595 22.77 -23.78 -24.97
CA VAL A 595 23.74 -22.68 -24.82
C VAL A 595 25.04 -23.08 -24.12
N THR A 596 25.06 -24.23 -23.43
CA THR A 596 26.22 -24.71 -22.69
C THR A 596 27.26 -25.42 -23.55
N ASP A 597 26.86 -25.99 -24.69
CA ASP A 597 27.74 -26.79 -25.56
C ASP A 597 27.43 -26.68 -27.06
N GLY A 598 26.45 -25.87 -27.47
CA GLY A 598 26.04 -25.67 -28.86
C GLY A 598 25.30 -26.87 -29.48
N LYS A 599 24.93 -27.90 -28.69
CA LYS A 599 24.24 -29.09 -29.20
C LYS A 599 22.87 -28.69 -29.75
N GLN A 600 22.56 -29.14 -30.97
CA GLN A 600 21.26 -28.98 -31.59
C GLN A 600 20.29 -30.05 -31.07
N ILE A 601 19.16 -29.63 -30.53
CA ILE A 601 18.07 -30.45 -30.00
C ILE A 601 16.89 -30.35 -30.98
N PRO A 602 16.52 -31.44 -31.67
CA PRO A 602 15.44 -31.40 -32.66
C PRO A 602 14.07 -31.02 -32.06
N LEU A 603 13.20 -30.49 -32.90
CA LEU A 603 11.80 -30.21 -32.58
C LEU A 603 10.88 -31.04 -33.47
N THR A 604 9.85 -31.62 -32.87
CA THR A 604 8.81 -32.38 -33.58
C THR A 604 7.52 -31.57 -33.60
N ALA A 605 7.03 -31.21 -34.80
CA ALA A 605 5.79 -30.45 -34.96
C ALA A 605 4.56 -31.38 -35.08
N HIS A 606 3.53 -31.11 -34.29
CA HIS A 606 2.29 -31.86 -34.24
C HIS A 606 1.13 -30.93 -34.63
N LEU A 607 0.47 -31.24 -35.75
CA LEU A 607 -0.72 -30.50 -36.20
C LEU A 607 -1.86 -30.64 -35.18
N ASN A 608 -2.63 -29.57 -35.00
CA ASN A 608 -3.85 -29.63 -34.20
C ASN A 608 -4.81 -30.70 -34.77
N GLY A 609 -5.32 -31.61 -33.94
CA GLY A 609 -6.09 -32.78 -34.38
C GLY A 609 -5.26 -34.03 -34.69
N THR A 610 -4.03 -34.15 -34.16
CA THR A 610 -3.20 -35.37 -34.27
C THR A 610 -3.53 -36.43 -33.20
N LEU A 611 -3.00 -37.64 -33.34
CA LEU A 611 -3.05 -38.73 -32.35
C LEU A 611 -2.20 -38.43 -31.11
N ASP A 612 -1.17 -37.58 -31.24
CA ASP A 612 -0.26 -37.26 -30.16
C ASP A 612 -0.90 -36.31 -29.16
N LYS A 613 -0.70 -36.56 -27.87
CA LYS A 613 -1.16 -35.68 -26.80
C LYS A 613 -0.12 -34.58 -26.57
N PRO A 614 -0.50 -33.29 -26.46
CA PRO A 614 0.45 -32.23 -26.13
C PRO A 614 1.13 -32.51 -24.79
N LYS A 615 2.40 -32.11 -24.71
CA LYS A 615 3.23 -32.22 -23.51
C LYS A 615 3.53 -30.87 -22.89
N ARG A 616 3.91 -30.92 -21.61
CA ARG A 616 4.50 -29.77 -20.92
C ARG A 616 5.79 -29.37 -21.61
N ASP A 617 6.08 -28.09 -21.56
CA ASP A 617 7.26 -27.46 -22.11
C ASP A 617 7.27 -27.31 -23.66
N SER A 618 6.15 -27.58 -24.33
CA SER A 618 5.97 -27.44 -25.80
C SER A 618 5.60 -26.01 -26.24
N LEU A 619 5.99 -25.65 -27.48
CA LEU A 619 5.64 -24.37 -28.11
C LEU A 619 4.30 -24.48 -28.83
N LEU A 620 3.31 -23.68 -28.45
CA LEU A 620 2.00 -23.58 -29.14
C LEU A 620 2.05 -22.43 -30.16
N ILE A 621 1.75 -22.71 -31.44
CA ILE A 621 1.94 -21.75 -32.54
C ILE A 621 0.61 -21.39 -33.21
N TYR A 622 0.42 -20.08 -33.44
CA TYR A 622 -0.74 -19.51 -34.13
C TYR A 622 -0.34 -18.97 -35.52
N PRO A 623 -1.19 -19.16 -36.55
CA PRO A 623 -0.97 -18.62 -37.88
C PRO A 623 -1.17 -17.10 -37.93
N ARG A 624 -0.72 -16.47 -39.02
CA ARG A 624 -1.05 -15.07 -39.33
C ARG A 624 -2.54 -14.96 -39.67
N SER A 625 -3.21 -13.95 -39.11
CA SER A 625 -4.60 -13.62 -39.41
C SER A 625 -4.83 -12.10 -39.34
N SER A 626 -6.04 -11.65 -39.64
CA SER A 626 -6.41 -10.23 -39.45
C SER A 626 -6.35 -9.79 -37.97
N ALA A 627 -6.58 -10.72 -37.04
CA ALA A 627 -6.48 -10.47 -35.60
C ALA A 627 -5.04 -10.61 -35.07
N LEU A 628 -4.26 -11.54 -35.64
CA LEU A 628 -2.86 -11.78 -35.29
C LEU A 628 -1.97 -11.60 -36.53
N PRO A 629 -1.64 -10.35 -36.94
CA PRO A 629 -0.92 -10.09 -38.19
C PRO A 629 0.48 -10.73 -38.25
N PHE A 630 1.10 -10.93 -37.08
CA PHE A 630 2.40 -11.60 -36.94
C PHE A 630 2.29 -13.07 -36.48
N GLY A 631 1.07 -13.59 -36.35
CA GLY A 631 0.80 -14.82 -35.60
C GLY A 631 1.15 -14.68 -34.12
N HIS A 632 1.27 -15.80 -33.42
CA HIS A 632 1.57 -15.81 -31.98
C HIS A 632 2.29 -17.09 -31.54
N VAL A 633 3.02 -17.02 -30.44
CA VAL A 633 3.64 -18.17 -29.78
C VAL A 633 3.37 -18.14 -28.28
N ALA A 634 2.89 -19.27 -27.76
CA ALA A 634 2.64 -19.51 -26.35
C ALA A 634 3.34 -20.78 -25.88
N ILE A 635 3.37 -20.95 -24.57
CA ILE A 635 4.07 -22.02 -23.87
C ILE A 635 3.05 -22.93 -23.20
N ILE A 636 3.05 -24.23 -23.49
CA ILE A 636 2.24 -25.19 -22.74
C ILE A 636 2.93 -25.50 -21.42
N CYS A 637 2.48 -24.88 -20.32
CA CYS A 637 3.10 -25.04 -19.01
C CYS A 637 2.53 -26.20 -18.19
N ASP A 638 1.29 -26.64 -18.49
CA ASP A 638 0.67 -27.82 -17.88
C ASP A 638 -0.40 -28.43 -18.80
N VAL A 639 -0.66 -29.74 -18.65
CA VAL A 639 -1.64 -30.50 -19.44
C VAL A 639 -2.55 -31.29 -18.50
N VAL A 640 -3.77 -30.78 -18.31
CA VAL A 640 -4.73 -31.25 -17.31
C VAL A 640 -5.88 -32.00 -18.03
N PRO A 641 -6.62 -32.92 -17.39
CA PRO A 641 -7.80 -33.52 -18.04
C PRO A 641 -8.81 -32.45 -18.49
N GLY A 642 -8.99 -32.33 -19.81
CA GLY A 642 -9.98 -31.44 -20.45
C GLY A 642 -9.46 -30.08 -20.91
N TYR A 643 -8.25 -29.67 -20.52
CA TYR A 643 -7.65 -28.39 -20.95
C TYR A 643 -6.12 -28.38 -20.83
N ILE A 644 -5.47 -27.48 -21.54
CA ILE A 644 -4.06 -27.11 -21.33
C ILE A 644 -3.99 -25.77 -20.61
N ARG A 645 -2.92 -25.59 -19.83
CA ARG A 645 -2.55 -24.28 -19.28
C ARG A 645 -1.40 -23.73 -20.08
N ILE A 646 -1.52 -22.46 -20.45
CA ILE A 646 -0.48 -21.79 -21.23
C ILE A 646 0.06 -20.55 -20.53
N ALA A 647 1.34 -20.26 -20.76
CA ALA A 647 2.00 -19.03 -20.38
C ALA A 647 2.40 -18.26 -21.65
N GLU A 648 2.20 -16.95 -21.68
CA GLU A 648 2.44 -16.14 -22.88
C GLU A 648 2.62 -14.65 -22.56
N GLN A 649 3.27 -13.91 -23.45
CA GLN A 649 3.34 -12.44 -23.42
C GLN A 649 2.79 -11.89 -24.73
N ASN A 650 2.39 -10.62 -24.72
CA ASN A 650 1.88 -9.91 -25.90
C ASN A 650 0.65 -10.58 -26.56
N TYR A 651 -0.33 -10.96 -25.73
CA TYR A 651 -1.62 -11.49 -26.18
C TYR A 651 -2.78 -10.90 -25.39
N GLU A 652 -2.68 -10.99 -24.05
CA GLU A 652 -3.45 -10.15 -23.13
C GLU A 652 -2.48 -9.31 -22.29
N TYR A 653 -2.97 -8.18 -21.75
CA TYR A 653 -2.19 -7.19 -21.01
C TYR A 653 -2.64 -7.05 -19.57
N TYR A 654 -3.22 -8.11 -19.00
CA TYR A 654 -3.82 -8.08 -17.69
C TYR A 654 -3.02 -8.93 -16.71
N ASN A 655 -3.11 -8.60 -15.42
CA ASN A 655 -2.52 -9.43 -14.39
C ASN A 655 -3.08 -10.86 -14.48
N TRP A 656 -2.21 -11.85 -14.54
CA TRP A 656 -2.57 -13.26 -14.49
C TRP A 656 -3.26 -13.56 -13.17
N SER A 657 -4.28 -14.39 -13.27
CA SER A 657 -5.05 -14.88 -12.14
C SER A 657 -4.25 -15.87 -11.31
N ASP A 658 -3.37 -16.63 -11.96
CA ASP A 658 -2.62 -17.74 -11.40
C ASP A 658 -1.21 -17.82 -12.04
N ASP A 659 -0.55 -18.98 -11.92
CA ASP A 659 0.77 -19.27 -12.47
C ASP A 659 0.78 -19.62 -13.98
N TYR A 660 -0.29 -19.27 -14.68
CA TYR A 660 -0.47 -19.37 -16.13
C TYR A 660 -1.30 -18.19 -16.63
N SER A 661 -1.22 -17.91 -17.94
CA SER A 661 -1.96 -16.83 -18.59
C SER A 661 -3.42 -17.21 -18.84
N ARG A 662 -3.65 -18.35 -19.51
CA ARG A 662 -4.99 -18.83 -19.89
C ARG A 662 -5.07 -20.35 -19.85
N GLU A 663 -6.30 -20.85 -19.69
CA GLU A 663 -6.64 -22.26 -19.91
C GLU A 663 -7.31 -22.38 -21.29
N ILE A 664 -6.87 -23.34 -22.09
CA ILE A 664 -7.45 -23.62 -23.42
C ILE A 664 -8.03 -25.03 -23.41
N PRO A 665 -9.32 -25.22 -23.76
CA PRO A 665 -9.93 -26.54 -23.87
C PRO A 665 -9.12 -27.51 -24.73
N LEU A 666 -8.96 -28.73 -24.22
CA LEU A 666 -8.31 -29.85 -24.90
C LEU A 666 -9.34 -30.96 -25.08
N ARG A 667 -9.92 -31.05 -26.27
CA ARG A 667 -10.91 -32.07 -26.62
C ARG A 667 -10.21 -33.31 -27.17
N PHE A 668 -10.66 -34.48 -26.74
CA PHE A 668 -10.24 -35.77 -27.28
C PHE A 668 -11.42 -36.42 -27.99
N GLU A 669 -11.35 -36.52 -29.32
CA GLU A 669 -12.42 -37.07 -30.16
C GLU A 669 -11.82 -37.87 -31.32
N ASN A 670 -12.42 -39.01 -31.66
CA ASN A 670 -11.97 -39.89 -32.75
C ASN A 670 -10.48 -40.29 -32.66
N ASN A 671 -9.97 -40.50 -31.43
CA ASN A 671 -8.56 -40.75 -31.10
C ASN A 671 -7.58 -39.59 -31.39
N CYS A 672 -8.07 -38.39 -31.69
CA CYS A 672 -7.26 -37.21 -31.92
C CYS A 672 -7.45 -36.16 -30.81
N TYR A 673 -6.39 -35.38 -30.55
CA TYR A 673 -6.39 -34.27 -29.61
C TYR A 673 -6.56 -32.93 -30.34
N TYR A 674 -7.51 -32.12 -29.89
CA TYR A 674 -7.83 -30.81 -30.44
C TYR A 674 -7.71 -29.73 -29.36
N ILE A 675 -6.90 -28.71 -29.63
CA ILE A 675 -6.78 -27.49 -28.83
C ILE A 675 -7.74 -26.45 -29.44
N GLU A 676 -8.68 -25.95 -28.64
CA GLU A 676 -9.74 -25.04 -29.10
C GLU A 676 -9.58 -23.65 -28.47
N ASP A 677 -9.03 -22.71 -29.23
CA ASP A 677 -8.89 -21.30 -28.82
C ASP A 677 -9.77 -20.38 -29.70
N GLN A 678 -9.96 -19.14 -29.27
CA GLN A 678 -10.68 -18.10 -30.01
C GLN A 678 -10.03 -17.74 -31.35
N HIS A 679 -8.74 -18.06 -31.49
CA HIS A 679 -7.97 -17.90 -32.73
C HIS A 679 -7.51 -19.27 -33.21
N GLU A 680 -7.37 -19.43 -34.53
CA GLU A 680 -6.89 -20.66 -35.15
C GLU A 680 -5.50 -21.03 -34.61
N VAL A 681 -5.26 -22.31 -34.37
CA VAL A 681 -4.00 -22.85 -33.85
C VAL A 681 -3.41 -23.79 -34.90
N TYR A 682 -2.16 -23.58 -35.33
CA TYR A 682 -1.48 -24.53 -36.23
C TYR A 682 -1.30 -25.89 -35.55
N GLY A 683 -0.80 -25.86 -34.33
CA GLY A 683 -0.47 -27.02 -33.52
C GLY A 683 0.60 -26.67 -32.50
N TRP A 684 1.30 -27.68 -31.99
CA TRP A 684 2.41 -27.48 -31.04
C TRP A 684 3.68 -28.16 -31.53
N MET A 685 4.83 -27.63 -31.10
CA MET A 685 6.15 -28.20 -31.35
C MET A 685 6.71 -28.75 -30.04
N GLU A 686 6.98 -30.04 -30.00
CA GLU A 686 7.60 -30.74 -28.88
C GLU A 686 9.12 -30.71 -29.02
N ILE A 687 9.80 -30.56 -27.88
CA ILE A 687 11.26 -30.65 -27.82
C ILE A 687 11.62 -32.12 -27.65
N ASP A 688 12.45 -32.65 -28.55
CA ASP A 688 12.91 -34.02 -28.43
C ASP A 688 13.81 -34.16 -27.19
N ASP A 689 13.65 -35.27 -26.44
CA ASP A 689 14.47 -35.58 -25.25
C ASP A 689 14.34 -34.55 -24.10
N ILE A 690 13.20 -33.86 -24.01
CA ILE A 690 12.94 -32.76 -23.07
C ILE A 690 13.13 -33.09 -21.59
N GLU A 691 13.00 -34.37 -21.21
CA GLU A 691 13.15 -34.87 -19.83
C GLU A 691 14.61 -34.86 -19.37
N ASN A 692 15.57 -34.92 -20.30
CA ASN A 692 17.01 -34.93 -20.02
C ASN A 692 17.65 -33.53 -20.12
N LEU A 693 16.85 -32.49 -20.36
CA LEU A 693 17.30 -31.10 -20.41
C LEU A 693 17.12 -30.41 -19.05
N GLU A 694 18.23 -29.91 -18.51
CA GLU A 694 18.29 -29.24 -17.22
C GLU A 694 18.09 -27.71 -17.32
N PRO A 695 17.56 -27.07 -16.26
CA PRO A 695 17.52 -25.61 -16.14
C PRO A 695 18.89 -24.95 -16.27
N LEU A 696 18.91 -23.65 -16.60
CA LEU A 696 20.17 -22.91 -16.76
C LEU A 696 20.97 -22.89 -15.44
N ASP A 697 22.18 -23.43 -15.49
CA ASP A 697 23.15 -23.36 -14.40
C ASP A 697 23.95 -22.04 -14.48
N GLU A 698 23.55 -21.07 -13.67
CA GLU A 698 24.16 -19.75 -13.65
C GLU A 698 25.65 -19.77 -13.26
N THR A 699 26.12 -20.82 -12.58
CA THR A 699 27.54 -20.93 -12.20
C THR A 699 28.47 -21.16 -13.39
N LYS A 700 27.92 -21.46 -14.58
CA LYS A 700 28.67 -21.72 -15.83
C LYS A 700 28.57 -20.59 -16.85
N ILE A 701 27.98 -19.45 -16.50
CA ILE A 701 27.72 -18.32 -17.40
C ILE A 701 28.98 -17.77 -18.08
N ASP A 702 30.12 -17.76 -17.38
CA ASP A 702 31.39 -17.27 -17.93
C ASP A 702 31.89 -18.06 -19.15
N LEU A 703 31.50 -19.33 -19.28
CA LEU A 703 31.80 -20.18 -20.44
C LEU A 703 30.90 -19.84 -21.64
N ILE A 704 29.68 -19.37 -21.38
CA ILE A 704 28.65 -19.02 -22.37
C ILE A 704 28.89 -17.60 -22.93
N LEU A 705 29.35 -16.67 -22.08
CA LEU A 705 29.59 -15.26 -22.40
C LEU A 705 30.63 -15.04 -23.52
N LYS A 706 31.62 -15.92 -23.67
CA LYS A 706 32.64 -15.82 -24.73
C LYS A 706 32.11 -16.08 -26.14
N GLN A 707 30.99 -16.81 -26.28
CA GLN A 707 30.45 -17.22 -27.58
C GLN A 707 29.35 -16.27 -28.08
N TYR A 708 28.63 -15.61 -27.18
CA TYR A 708 27.49 -14.72 -27.51
C TYR A 708 27.77 -13.21 -27.33
N GLN A 709 28.94 -12.79 -26.83
CA GLN A 709 29.40 -11.40 -26.91
C GLN A 709 29.81 -11.05 -28.36
N GLN A 710 28.84 -10.89 -29.26
CA GLN A 710 29.04 -10.12 -30.49
C GLN A 710 28.92 -8.64 -30.16
N ALA A 711 29.90 -7.85 -30.62
CA ALA A 711 29.89 -6.40 -30.52
C ALA A 711 28.61 -5.86 -31.18
N ASN A 712 27.66 -5.42 -30.37
CA ASN A 712 26.48 -4.71 -30.85
C ASN A 712 26.95 -3.44 -31.53
N SER A 713 26.80 -3.36 -32.86
CA SER A 713 27.05 -2.14 -33.61
C SER A 713 26.14 -1.04 -33.07
N ILE A 714 26.70 0.13 -32.70
CA ILE A 714 25.91 1.28 -32.26
C ILE A 714 25.02 1.84 -33.40
N GLY A 715 25.33 1.46 -34.63
CA GLY A 715 24.64 1.89 -35.84
C GLY A 715 25.41 2.97 -36.60
N THR A 716 24.87 3.40 -37.73
CA THR A 716 25.52 4.37 -38.63
C THR A 716 24.59 5.54 -38.92
N LEU A 717 25.16 6.75 -38.94
CA LEU A 717 24.50 7.98 -39.36
C LEU A 717 25.30 8.59 -40.53
N GLU A 718 24.63 8.94 -41.61
CA GLU A 718 25.24 9.53 -42.80
C GLU A 718 24.43 10.77 -43.23
N ARG A 719 25.11 11.88 -43.50
CA ARG A 719 24.50 13.07 -44.12
C ARG A 719 24.54 12.92 -45.64
N CYS A 720 23.39 12.99 -46.28
CA CYS A 720 23.18 12.84 -47.71
C CYS A 720 22.63 14.13 -48.32
N VAL A 721 22.77 14.29 -49.63
CA VAL A 721 22.21 15.42 -50.40
C VAL A 721 21.55 14.94 -51.68
N ILE A 722 20.39 15.51 -52.01
CA ILE A 722 19.73 15.31 -53.32
C ILE A 722 20.16 16.45 -54.26
N PRO A 723 20.80 16.17 -55.42
CA PRO A 723 21.24 17.22 -56.35
C PRO A 723 20.08 17.85 -57.15
N SER A 724 20.02 19.19 -57.12
CA SER A 724 19.18 20.09 -57.95
C SER A 724 17.67 20.20 -57.68
N LYS A 725 17.19 21.46 -57.60
CA LYS A 725 15.77 21.87 -57.61
C LYS A 725 15.07 21.72 -58.98
N THR A 726 15.77 21.30 -60.04
CA THR A 726 15.23 21.31 -61.41
C THR A 726 14.51 20.02 -61.80
N SER A 727 13.20 20.19 -62.04
CA SER A 727 12.22 19.35 -62.74
C SER A 727 11.35 18.44 -61.86
N THR A 728 10.07 18.85 -61.78
CA THR A 728 8.84 18.12 -61.34
C THR A 728 8.31 18.26 -59.91
N LEU A 729 8.92 19.03 -59.00
CA LEU A 729 8.30 19.33 -57.70
C LEU A 729 7.42 20.59 -57.78
N SER A 730 6.15 20.40 -58.13
CA SER A 730 5.10 21.39 -57.87
C SER A 730 4.97 21.58 -56.35
N PHE A 731 5.40 22.74 -55.83
CA PHE A 731 5.58 23.05 -54.40
C PHE A 731 4.31 23.15 -53.53
N ALA A 732 3.20 22.52 -53.90
CA ALA A 732 1.98 22.48 -53.09
C ALA A 732 1.86 21.16 -52.29
N TRP A 733 2.87 20.86 -51.47
CA TRP A 733 2.90 19.65 -50.61
C TRP A 733 2.43 19.92 -49.18
N LEU A 734 2.33 21.21 -48.80
CA LEU A 734 1.73 21.67 -47.57
C LEU A 734 0.27 22.10 -47.82
N ASN A 735 -0.60 21.82 -46.85
CA ASN A 735 -2.03 22.13 -46.91
C ASN A 735 -2.28 23.58 -46.46
N GLU A 736 -2.58 24.48 -47.40
CA GLU A 736 -2.88 25.89 -47.11
C GLU A 736 -4.13 26.09 -46.22
N ASN A 737 -5.01 25.09 -46.11
CA ASN A 737 -6.18 25.15 -45.23
C ASN A 737 -5.87 24.73 -43.78
N ASP A 738 -4.69 24.18 -43.53
CA ASP A 738 -4.23 23.84 -42.19
C ASP A 738 -3.48 25.02 -41.57
N LYS A 739 -3.93 25.50 -40.41
CA LYS A 739 -3.35 26.70 -39.78
C LYS A 739 -1.90 26.51 -39.36
N ALA A 740 -1.50 25.30 -38.95
CA ALA A 740 -0.11 25.02 -38.57
C ALA A 740 0.78 25.02 -39.81
N GLU A 741 0.37 24.37 -40.88
CA GLU A 741 1.12 24.37 -42.15
C GLU A 741 1.18 25.75 -42.79
N GLN A 742 0.10 26.52 -42.71
CA GLN A 742 0.05 27.92 -43.17
C GLN A 742 1.05 28.79 -42.40
N LEU A 743 1.06 28.71 -41.07
CA LEU A 743 2.00 29.48 -40.24
C LEU A 743 3.45 29.00 -40.46
N PHE A 744 3.67 27.69 -40.63
CA PHE A 744 4.98 27.15 -41.00
C PHE A 744 5.49 27.76 -42.31
N MET A 745 4.65 27.86 -43.33
CA MET A 745 5.02 28.50 -44.61
C MET A 745 5.33 29.98 -44.46
N GLN A 746 4.63 30.69 -43.58
CA GLN A 746 4.89 32.11 -43.32
C GLN A 746 6.22 32.33 -42.59
N LEU A 747 6.54 31.46 -41.62
CA LEU A 747 7.77 31.56 -40.82
C LEU A 747 9.00 31.06 -41.58
N TYR A 748 8.86 29.98 -42.35
CA TYR A 748 9.99 29.22 -42.89
C TYR A 748 9.96 28.96 -44.40
N GLY A 749 8.87 29.30 -45.11
CA GLY A 749 8.71 29.03 -46.54
C GLY A 749 8.28 27.60 -46.88
N THR A 750 8.50 27.16 -48.13
CA THR A 750 8.06 25.84 -48.65
C THR A 750 9.16 24.77 -48.64
N ASP A 751 10.36 25.10 -48.15
CA ASP A 751 11.50 24.19 -48.04
C ASP A 751 11.71 23.81 -46.55
N LEU A 752 11.84 22.52 -46.24
CA LEU A 752 12.10 22.03 -44.87
C LEU A 752 13.45 22.54 -44.31
N ILE A 753 14.44 22.73 -45.18
CA ILE A 753 15.82 23.05 -44.80
C ILE A 753 16.03 24.54 -44.99
N ARG A 754 16.11 25.26 -43.87
CA ARG A 754 16.08 26.73 -43.73
C ARG A 754 17.30 27.48 -44.31
N THR A 755 17.91 27.07 -45.43
CA THR A 755 19.11 27.73 -45.99
C THR A 755 19.20 27.77 -47.52
N ASP A 756 19.85 28.83 -48.03
CA ASP A 756 20.29 29.08 -49.41
C ASP A 756 21.23 27.99 -49.95
N THR A 757 20.69 26.80 -50.26
CA THR A 757 21.45 25.75 -50.96
C THR A 757 20.68 25.24 -52.17
N ASN A 758 21.40 24.92 -53.25
CA ASN A 758 20.84 24.32 -54.47
C ASN A 758 20.57 22.79 -54.33
N THR A 759 20.59 22.28 -53.10
CA THR A 759 20.54 20.86 -52.73
C THR A 759 19.55 20.64 -51.60
N LEU A 760 18.98 19.44 -51.49
CA LEU A 760 18.11 19.08 -50.36
C LEU A 760 18.85 18.09 -49.44
N PRO A 761 19.49 18.53 -48.33
CA PRO A 761 20.14 17.63 -47.38
C PRO A 761 19.18 16.80 -46.53
N PHE A 762 19.60 15.59 -46.16
CA PHE A 762 18.90 14.70 -45.23
C PHE A 762 19.88 13.73 -44.58
N TYR A 763 19.45 12.98 -43.57
CA TYR A 763 20.26 11.95 -42.93
C TYR A 763 19.71 10.55 -43.18
N LYS A 764 20.61 9.57 -43.24
CA LYS A 764 20.30 8.14 -43.21
C LYS A 764 20.79 7.55 -41.90
N ALA A 765 19.89 6.93 -41.15
CA ALA A 765 20.23 6.09 -40.01
C ALA A 765 19.89 4.62 -40.34
N ASN A 766 20.73 3.69 -39.89
CA ASN A 766 20.36 2.27 -39.98
C ASN A 766 19.45 1.86 -38.82
N GLN A 767 18.81 0.69 -38.95
CA GLN A 767 17.93 0.14 -37.91
C GLN A 767 18.60 0.05 -36.54
N ASP A 768 19.87 -0.35 -36.46
CA ASP A 768 20.60 -0.43 -35.19
C ASP A 768 20.67 0.92 -34.47
N LEU A 769 20.95 2.00 -35.21
CA LEU A 769 21.02 3.33 -34.61
C LEU A 769 19.65 3.78 -34.07
N LEU A 770 18.55 3.51 -34.79
CA LEU A 770 17.20 3.79 -34.31
C LEU A 770 16.90 3.05 -33.00
N LEU A 771 17.17 1.75 -32.96
CA LEU A 771 16.90 0.92 -31.78
C LEU A 771 17.77 1.35 -30.58
N ASN A 772 19.04 1.68 -30.82
CA ASN A 772 19.95 2.13 -29.77
C ASN A 772 19.57 3.52 -29.25
N ILE A 773 19.18 4.46 -30.12
CA ILE A 773 18.64 5.76 -29.69
C ILE A 773 17.39 5.55 -28.83
N GLY A 774 16.48 4.69 -29.26
CA GLY A 774 15.25 4.41 -28.52
C GLY A 774 15.52 3.81 -27.14
N GLY A 775 16.36 2.76 -27.08
CA GLY A 775 16.76 2.13 -25.81
C GLY A 775 17.47 3.10 -24.85
N VAL A 776 18.43 3.89 -25.36
CA VAL A 776 19.12 4.92 -24.57
C VAL A 776 18.15 5.98 -24.09
N SER A 777 17.18 6.39 -24.91
CA SER A 777 16.21 7.42 -24.53
C SER A 777 15.27 6.96 -23.42
N ASN A 778 14.81 5.70 -23.47
CA ASN A 778 13.98 5.12 -22.42
C ASN A 778 14.77 4.96 -21.11
N GLU A 779 16.00 4.44 -21.18
CA GLU A 779 16.87 4.30 -20.00
C GLU A 779 17.16 5.66 -19.36
N LEU A 780 17.54 6.66 -20.16
CA LEU A 780 17.74 8.01 -19.69
C LEU A 780 16.47 8.60 -19.07
N HIS A 781 15.29 8.34 -19.64
CA HIS A 781 14.04 8.81 -19.05
C HIS A 781 13.88 8.32 -17.60
N GLU A 782 14.03 7.02 -17.37
CA GLU A 782 13.95 6.41 -16.03
C GLU A 782 15.05 6.94 -15.10
N MET A 783 16.28 7.12 -15.60
CA MET A 783 17.36 7.72 -14.82
C MET A 783 17.02 9.15 -14.37
N PHE A 784 16.44 9.97 -15.25
CA PHE A 784 16.00 11.34 -14.93
C PHE A 784 14.82 11.34 -13.95
N LEU A 785 13.91 10.37 -14.02
CA LEU A 785 12.85 10.20 -13.02
C LEU A 785 13.41 9.81 -11.65
N HIS A 786 14.34 8.86 -11.59
CA HIS A 786 15.01 8.48 -10.34
C HIS A 786 15.81 9.65 -9.75
N ALA A 787 16.54 10.39 -10.59
CA ALA A 787 17.25 11.59 -10.15
C ALA A 787 16.28 12.68 -9.65
N THR A 788 15.11 12.83 -10.27
CA THR A 788 14.06 13.75 -9.80
C THR A 788 13.58 13.37 -8.40
N GLU A 789 13.34 12.08 -8.14
CA GLU A 789 12.96 11.59 -6.81
C GLU A 789 14.04 11.88 -5.77
N TYR A 790 15.30 11.54 -6.08
CA TYR A 790 16.45 11.83 -5.22
C TYR A 790 16.58 13.32 -4.88
N VAL A 791 16.42 14.21 -5.87
CA VAL A 791 16.45 15.66 -5.69
C VAL A 791 15.31 16.11 -4.75
N LEU A 792 14.11 15.58 -4.92
CA LEU A 792 12.94 15.97 -4.10
C LEU A 792 13.00 15.45 -2.66
N GLU A 793 13.74 14.37 -2.40
CA GLU A 793 14.00 13.85 -1.04
C GLU A 793 15.16 14.57 -0.33
N ASN A 794 15.97 15.33 -1.07
CA ASN A 794 17.18 15.97 -0.55
C ASN A 794 17.20 17.49 -0.77
N ASP A 795 16.82 18.25 0.27
CA ASP A 795 16.78 19.72 0.23
C ASP A 795 18.13 20.36 -0.12
N ASP A 796 19.26 19.74 0.26
CA ASP A 796 20.59 20.28 -0.06
C ASP A 796 20.87 20.21 -1.56
N VAL A 797 20.46 19.12 -2.21
CA VAL A 797 20.55 18.96 -3.67
C VAL A 797 19.55 19.88 -4.36
N LEU A 798 18.30 19.96 -3.87
CA LEU A 798 17.25 20.81 -4.44
C LEU A 798 17.62 22.30 -4.44
N ARG A 799 18.41 22.79 -3.48
CA ARG A 799 18.90 24.19 -3.47
C ARG A 799 19.72 24.56 -4.69
N HIS A 800 20.42 23.60 -5.31
CA HIS A 800 21.18 23.85 -6.54
C HIS A 800 20.29 24.17 -7.75
N PHE A 801 18.99 23.83 -7.70
CA PHE A 801 18.03 24.13 -8.75
C PHE A 801 17.53 25.58 -8.71
N CYS A 802 17.82 26.31 -7.62
CA CYS A 802 17.45 27.71 -7.41
C CYS A 802 15.95 28.00 -7.60
N ILE A 803 15.10 27.01 -7.30
CA ILE A 803 13.64 27.17 -7.27
C ILE A 803 13.25 27.77 -5.91
N PRO A 804 12.38 28.81 -5.87
CA PRO A 804 11.94 29.41 -4.60
C PRO A 804 11.33 28.38 -3.65
N GLU A 805 11.74 28.39 -2.37
CA GLU A 805 11.38 27.37 -1.37
C GLU A 805 9.86 27.23 -1.17
N VAL A 806 9.10 28.30 -1.40
CA VAL A 806 7.63 28.31 -1.32
C VAL A 806 6.98 27.28 -2.26
N PHE A 807 7.64 26.92 -3.37
CA PHE A 807 7.11 25.95 -4.33
C PHE A 807 7.52 24.51 -4.04
N TRP A 808 8.48 24.25 -3.15
CA TRP A 808 8.98 22.90 -2.89
C TRP A 808 7.90 21.91 -2.42
N PRO A 809 7.01 22.27 -1.48
CA PRO A 809 5.92 21.38 -1.09
C PRO A 809 4.99 21.04 -2.26
N LYS A 810 4.75 22.00 -3.15
CA LYS A 810 3.86 21.84 -4.28
C LYS A 810 4.46 20.98 -5.39
N ILE A 811 5.77 21.13 -5.64
CA ILE A 811 6.52 20.26 -6.56
C ILE A 811 6.48 18.81 -6.05
N ARG A 812 6.67 18.60 -4.74
CA ARG A 812 6.55 17.26 -4.13
C ARG A 812 5.15 16.67 -4.26
N GLN A 813 4.11 17.48 -4.07
CA GLN A 813 2.73 17.05 -4.30
C GLN A 813 2.48 16.69 -5.77
N SER A 814 2.99 17.49 -6.70
CA SER A 814 2.94 17.21 -8.14
C SER A 814 3.63 15.88 -8.48
N TRP A 815 4.81 15.62 -7.91
CA TRP A 815 5.52 14.34 -8.07
C TRP A 815 4.71 13.14 -7.60
N LEU A 816 3.99 13.27 -6.48
CA LEU A 816 3.20 12.16 -5.92
C LEU A 816 1.87 11.92 -6.64
N ASN A 817 1.24 12.99 -7.15
CA ASN A 817 -0.17 12.95 -7.56
C ASN A 817 -0.40 13.16 -9.06
N GLU A 818 0.60 13.65 -9.80
CA GLU A 818 0.42 14.17 -11.17
C GLU A 818 1.35 13.51 -12.21
N LYS A 819 1.97 12.35 -11.90
CA LYS A 819 2.85 11.63 -12.86
C LYS A 819 2.14 11.28 -14.18
N GLN A 820 0.83 11.04 -14.12
CA GLN A 820 0.00 10.74 -15.28
C GLN A 820 -0.29 11.95 -16.18
N LEU A 821 -0.04 13.18 -15.71
CA LEU A 821 -0.31 14.42 -16.47
C LEU A 821 0.88 14.81 -17.36
N THR A 822 1.47 13.84 -18.05
CA THR A 822 2.64 14.06 -18.94
C THR A 822 2.30 13.73 -20.37
N MET A 823 2.78 14.56 -21.32
CA MET A 823 2.57 14.34 -22.74
C MET A 823 3.89 14.15 -23.49
N THR A 824 4.80 15.12 -23.41
CA THR A 824 6.04 15.13 -24.20
C THR A 824 7.28 15.52 -23.39
N GLY A 825 8.45 15.20 -23.93
CA GLY A 825 9.75 15.71 -23.54
C GLY A 825 10.74 15.42 -24.66
N ARG A 826 11.83 16.17 -24.75
CA ARG A 826 12.86 15.96 -25.79
C ARG A 826 14.26 15.94 -25.20
N PHE A 827 14.94 14.80 -25.34
CA PHE A 827 16.38 14.72 -25.09
C PHE A 827 17.14 15.34 -26.27
N ASP A 828 18.17 16.12 -25.96
CA ASP A 828 19.16 16.52 -26.94
C ASP A 828 20.36 15.57 -26.80
N LEU A 829 20.46 14.62 -27.72
CA LEU A 829 21.48 13.58 -27.76
C LEU A 829 22.57 13.90 -28.78
N ALA A 830 23.79 13.51 -28.45
CA ALA A 830 24.98 13.65 -29.28
C ALA A 830 25.48 12.29 -29.76
N PHE A 831 25.93 12.21 -31.01
CA PHE A 831 26.48 10.98 -31.60
C PHE A 831 27.80 11.25 -32.33
N ASN A 832 28.86 10.52 -31.96
CA ASN A 832 30.20 10.66 -32.55
C ASN A 832 30.59 9.50 -33.50
N GLY A 833 29.63 8.65 -33.89
CA GLY A 833 29.88 7.42 -34.64
C GLY A 833 30.18 6.19 -33.78
N LYS A 834 30.48 6.37 -32.48
CA LYS A 834 30.83 5.28 -31.54
C LYS A 834 29.98 5.26 -30.28
N GLU A 835 29.55 6.43 -29.81
CA GLU A 835 28.86 6.62 -28.53
C GLU A 835 27.68 7.58 -28.70
N ILE A 836 26.65 7.39 -27.88
CA ILE A 836 25.51 8.30 -27.74
C ILE A 836 25.58 8.93 -26.34
N LYS A 837 25.59 10.26 -26.25
CA LYS A 837 25.64 11.01 -24.98
C LYS A 837 24.47 11.97 -24.85
N VAL A 838 23.94 12.16 -23.64
CA VAL A 838 22.90 13.17 -23.37
C VAL A 838 23.51 14.50 -22.98
N PHE A 839 23.08 15.59 -23.63
CA PHE A 839 23.42 16.94 -23.20
C PHE A 839 22.43 17.49 -22.19
N GLU A 840 21.13 17.30 -22.43
CA GLU A 840 20.05 17.76 -21.57
C GLU A 840 18.72 17.07 -21.90
N TYR A 841 17.74 17.26 -21.01
CA TYR A 841 16.36 16.82 -21.20
C TYR A 841 15.41 18.01 -21.13
N ASN A 842 14.84 18.41 -22.27
CA ASN A 842 13.82 19.46 -22.32
C ASN A 842 12.46 18.83 -21.98
N ALA A 843 12.16 18.67 -20.69
CA ALA A 843 10.96 17.96 -20.24
C ALA A 843 9.73 18.87 -20.03
N ASP A 844 9.94 20.16 -19.73
CA ASP A 844 8.88 21.12 -19.40
C ASP A 844 8.17 21.67 -20.65
N SER A 845 8.94 22.23 -21.58
CA SER A 845 8.46 22.61 -22.90
C SER A 845 9.58 22.47 -23.94
N ALA A 846 9.28 21.80 -25.04
CA ALA A 846 10.24 21.51 -26.11
C ALA A 846 9.64 21.91 -27.47
N SER A 847 10.46 22.58 -28.29
CA SER A 847 10.07 23.00 -29.63
C SER A 847 10.41 21.97 -30.71
N ALA A 848 10.17 22.30 -31.99
CA ALA A 848 10.38 21.45 -33.15
C ALA A 848 9.47 20.20 -33.24
N LEU A 849 8.37 20.13 -32.46
CA LEU A 849 7.50 18.96 -32.42
C LEU A 849 6.76 18.73 -33.75
N PHE A 850 6.26 19.81 -34.34
CA PHE A 850 5.47 19.75 -35.57
C PHE A 850 6.33 19.35 -36.77
N GLU A 851 7.54 19.90 -36.85
CA GLU A 851 8.51 19.62 -37.90
C GLU A 851 8.87 18.13 -37.94
N MET A 852 9.08 17.53 -36.77
CA MET A 852 9.44 16.12 -36.66
C MET A 852 8.25 15.18 -36.89
N ALA A 853 7.09 15.51 -36.34
CA ALA A 853 5.92 14.63 -36.37
C ALA A 853 5.20 14.61 -37.72
N VAL A 854 5.23 15.72 -38.47
CA VAL A 854 4.42 15.88 -39.69
C VAL A 854 5.26 16.31 -40.89
N ILE A 855 6.03 17.40 -40.76
CA ILE A 855 6.66 18.05 -41.93
C ILE A 855 7.71 17.13 -42.56
N GLN A 856 8.53 16.45 -41.76
CA GLN A 856 9.53 15.49 -42.22
C GLN A 856 8.93 14.37 -43.10
N GLU A 857 7.79 13.82 -42.69
CA GLU A 857 7.12 12.72 -43.40
C GLU A 857 6.53 13.21 -44.73
N LYS A 858 5.83 14.36 -44.71
CA LYS A 858 5.29 14.97 -45.93
C LYS A 858 6.38 15.37 -46.92
N TRP A 859 7.50 15.89 -46.43
CA TRP A 859 8.68 16.19 -47.23
C TRP A 859 9.22 14.92 -47.93
N ALA A 860 9.34 13.81 -47.19
CA ALA A 860 9.82 12.53 -47.73
C ALA A 860 8.89 11.92 -48.80
N GLN A 861 7.58 12.06 -48.62
CA GLN A 861 6.57 11.64 -49.61
C GLN A 861 6.69 12.45 -50.91
N THR A 862 6.94 13.76 -50.81
CA THR A 862 7.00 14.66 -51.96
C THR A 862 8.18 14.34 -52.88
N ILE A 863 9.32 13.94 -52.32
CA ILE A 863 10.53 13.56 -53.07
C ILE A 863 10.61 12.05 -53.40
N ASN A 864 9.52 11.30 -53.14
CA ASN A 864 9.35 9.88 -53.46
C ASN A 864 10.47 8.96 -52.91
N PHE A 865 10.75 9.04 -51.61
CA PHE A 865 11.65 8.07 -50.95
C PHE A 865 11.10 6.64 -51.07
N GLU A 866 11.70 5.78 -51.90
CA GLU A 866 11.34 4.37 -51.97
C GLU A 866 11.80 3.60 -50.71
N ARG A 867 10.86 2.88 -50.07
CA ARG A 867 11.14 1.82 -49.07
C ARG A 867 11.91 2.24 -47.80
N THR A 868 11.71 3.47 -47.33
CA THR A 868 12.22 3.92 -46.01
C THR A 868 11.14 4.68 -45.27
N PHE A 869 10.98 4.46 -43.97
CA PHE A 869 10.17 5.34 -43.12
C PHE A 869 11.04 6.38 -42.41
N MET A 870 10.44 7.47 -41.97
CA MET A 870 11.15 8.55 -41.29
C MET A 870 11.36 8.24 -39.81
N SER A 871 12.42 8.78 -39.20
CA SER A 871 12.84 8.49 -37.82
C SER A 871 11.79 8.83 -36.73
N ALA A 872 10.73 9.56 -37.07
CA ALA A 872 9.64 9.95 -36.17
C ALA A 872 8.25 9.53 -36.70
N PHE A 873 8.17 8.52 -37.57
CA PHE A 873 6.93 8.10 -38.24
C PHE A 873 5.74 7.76 -37.31
N GLN A 874 5.99 7.41 -36.04
CA GLN A 874 4.94 7.09 -35.06
C GLN A 874 4.54 8.27 -34.17
N LEU A 875 5.30 9.37 -34.19
CA LEU A 875 5.20 10.44 -33.18
C LEU A 875 3.79 11.04 -33.10
N HIS A 876 3.20 11.36 -34.26
CA HIS A 876 1.83 11.88 -34.34
C HIS A 876 0.79 10.88 -33.81
N ASN A 877 0.87 9.62 -34.23
CA ASN A 877 -0.08 8.58 -33.83
C ASN A 877 -0.02 8.30 -32.32
N ILE A 878 1.18 8.29 -31.73
CA ILE A 878 1.38 8.10 -30.29
C ILE A 878 0.80 9.30 -29.51
N LEU A 879 0.99 10.53 -30.00
CA LEU A 879 0.39 11.73 -29.39
C LEU A 879 -1.14 11.66 -29.39
N VAL A 880 -1.77 11.36 -30.53
CA VAL A 880 -3.22 11.21 -30.63
C VAL A 880 -3.74 10.13 -29.68
N LYS A 881 -3.05 8.98 -29.62
CA LYS A 881 -3.39 7.88 -28.70
C LYS A 881 -3.30 8.32 -27.24
N ASN A 882 -2.28 9.08 -26.86
CA ASN A 882 -2.12 9.55 -25.49
C ASN A 882 -3.16 10.60 -25.10
N TRP A 883 -3.53 11.50 -26.01
CA TRP A 883 -4.59 12.47 -25.76
C TRP A 883 -5.97 11.84 -25.54
N LYS A 884 -6.28 10.72 -26.20
CA LYS A 884 -7.56 9.98 -25.98
C LYS A 884 -7.80 9.58 -24.52
N LYS A 885 -6.76 9.49 -23.68
CA LYS A 885 -6.88 9.27 -22.23
C LYS A 885 -7.65 10.40 -21.51
N PHE A 886 -7.70 11.60 -22.10
CA PHE A 886 -8.37 12.79 -21.57
C PHE A 886 -9.72 13.08 -22.25
N SER A 887 -10.28 12.12 -23.00
CA SER A 887 -11.55 12.25 -23.74
C SER A 887 -12.78 12.59 -22.88
N SER A 888 -12.70 12.45 -21.56
CA SER A 888 -13.76 12.87 -20.63
C SER A 888 -13.80 14.38 -20.36
N ILE A 889 -12.75 15.12 -20.70
CA ILE A 889 -12.68 16.58 -20.49
C ILE A 889 -13.50 17.26 -21.58
N LYS A 890 -14.25 18.31 -21.21
CA LYS A 890 -15.10 19.04 -22.16
C LYS A 890 -14.27 19.85 -23.17
N ARG A 891 -13.21 20.49 -22.70
CA ARG A 891 -12.33 21.34 -23.51
C ARG A 891 -10.92 21.37 -22.91
N ALA A 892 -9.90 21.21 -23.75
CA ALA A 892 -8.52 21.46 -23.39
C ALA A 892 -8.10 22.89 -23.78
N HIS A 893 -7.56 23.64 -22.83
CA HIS A 893 -7.05 25.00 -23.08
C HIS A 893 -5.56 24.95 -23.39
N ILE A 894 -5.14 25.50 -24.53
CA ILE A 894 -3.74 25.59 -24.96
C ILE A 894 -3.22 26.98 -24.59
N LEU A 895 -2.37 27.06 -23.57
CA LEU A 895 -1.85 28.32 -23.04
C LEU A 895 -0.44 28.62 -23.55
N ILE A 896 -0.29 29.70 -24.30
CA ILE A 896 0.98 30.10 -24.95
C ILE A 896 1.32 31.57 -24.69
N ASP A 897 2.58 31.95 -24.91
CA ASP A 897 2.99 33.34 -25.00
C ASP A 897 2.68 33.92 -26.40
N THR A 898 3.15 35.13 -26.67
CA THR A 898 3.03 35.85 -27.95
C THR A 898 4.01 35.37 -29.03
N ASP A 899 4.77 34.31 -28.74
CA ASP A 899 5.77 33.73 -29.62
C ASP A 899 5.14 32.95 -30.79
N GLN A 900 5.69 33.12 -32.00
CA GLN A 900 5.14 32.52 -33.22
C GLN A 900 5.49 31.03 -33.36
N GLU A 901 6.62 30.56 -32.81
CA GLU A 901 6.98 29.13 -32.78
C GLU A 901 6.10 28.37 -31.78
N GLU A 902 5.75 29.02 -30.66
CA GLU A 902 4.73 28.52 -29.73
C GLU A 902 3.35 28.44 -30.38
N LEU A 903 2.94 29.48 -31.11
CA LEU A 903 1.67 29.47 -31.85
C LEU A 903 1.61 28.36 -32.92
N LEU A 904 2.71 28.13 -33.63
CA LEU A 904 2.85 27.04 -34.58
C LEU A 904 2.63 25.67 -33.91
N THR A 905 3.30 25.45 -32.78
CA THR A 905 3.17 24.21 -32.01
C THR A 905 1.76 24.07 -31.44
N ALA A 906 1.11 25.16 -31.03
CA ALA A 906 -0.27 25.18 -30.55
C ALA A 906 -1.29 24.82 -31.64
N TYR A 907 -1.14 25.33 -32.86
CA TYR A 907 -2.00 24.92 -33.98
C TYR A 907 -1.82 23.43 -34.30
N TYR A 908 -0.58 22.93 -34.29
CA TYR A 908 -0.35 21.50 -34.44
C TYR A 908 -1.00 20.68 -33.32
N MET A 909 -0.87 21.11 -32.06
CA MET A 909 -1.49 20.42 -30.93
C MET A 909 -3.02 20.43 -31.03
N GLN A 910 -3.63 21.49 -31.55
CA GLN A 910 -5.06 21.55 -31.83
C GLN A 910 -5.49 20.50 -32.88
N ASN A 911 -4.66 20.22 -33.89
CA ASN A 911 -4.90 19.11 -34.83
C ASN A 911 -4.83 17.75 -34.14
N VAL A 912 -3.82 17.52 -33.29
CA VAL A 912 -3.70 16.29 -32.50
C VAL A 912 -4.92 16.08 -31.59
N LEU A 913 -5.38 17.13 -30.90
CA LEU A 913 -6.57 17.10 -30.05
C LEU A 913 -7.84 16.82 -30.85
N LYS A 914 -7.98 17.43 -32.03
CA LYS A 914 -9.08 17.16 -32.95
C LYS A 914 -9.11 15.70 -33.40
N ASP A 915 -7.97 15.12 -33.75
CA ASP A 915 -7.85 13.71 -34.14
C ASP A 915 -8.06 12.75 -32.95
N ALA A 916 -7.82 13.23 -31.72
CA ALA A 916 -8.16 12.54 -30.48
C ALA A 916 -9.65 12.69 -30.09
N GLY A 917 -10.42 13.53 -30.79
CA GLY A 917 -11.83 13.81 -30.50
C GLY A 917 -12.07 14.75 -29.31
N ILE A 918 -11.12 15.65 -29.02
CA ILE A 918 -11.16 16.58 -27.88
C ILE A 918 -11.28 18.02 -28.40
N ASP A 919 -12.29 18.74 -27.89
CA ASP A 919 -12.44 20.17 -28.17
C ASP A 919 -11.31 20.98 -27.52
N SER A 920 -10.83 22.04 -28.19
CA SER A 920 -9.71 22.82 -27.68
C SER A 920 -9.78 24.30 -28.02
N LYS A 921 -9.19 25.13 -27.15
CA LYS A 921 -9.10 26.58 -27.34
C LYS A 921 -7.68 27.07 -27.06
N ILE A 922 -7.11 27.83 -27.99
CA ILE A 922 -5.82 28.50 -27.80
C ILE A 922 -6.08 29.80 -27.04
N CYS A 923 -5.30 30.03 -25.99
CA CYS A 923 -5.31 31.23 -25.16
C CYS A 923 -3.92 31.86 -25.19
N ILE A 924 -3.82 33.07 -25.73
CA ILE A 924 -2.57 33.83 -25.80
C ILE A 924 -2.47 34.69 -24.54
N ILE A 925 -1.38 34.57 -23.79
CA ILE A 925 -1.20 35.16 -22.46
C ILE A 925 -2.35 34.74 -21.53
N THR A 926 -3.19 35.68 -21.08
CA THR A 926 -4.37 35.43 -20.23
C THR A 926 -5.59 36.20 -20.72
N ASP A 927 -5.52 36.75 -21.94
CA ASP A 927 -6.50 37.70 -22.48
C ASP A 927 -7.86 37.05 -22.79
N ASP A 928 -7.89 35.73 -23.02
CA ASP A 928 -9.13 34.99 -23.28
C ASP A 928 -9.73 34.33 -22.03
N LEU A 929 -9.13 34.57 -20.84
CA LEU A 929 -9.52 33.96 -19.58
C LEU A 929 -9.98 35.02 -18.58
N TYR A 930 -10.98 34.67 -17.77
CA TYR A 930 -11.59 35.60 -16.81
C TYR A 930 -11.98 34.89 -15.51
N TRP A 931 -11.90 35.62 -14.40
CA TRP A 931 -12.55 35.20 -13.16
C TRP A 931 -14.06 35.32 -13.26
N LYS A 932 -14.77 34.30 -12.79
CA LYS A 932 -16.23 34.28 -12.65
C LYS A 932 -16.63 33.31 -11.54
N ASP A 933 -17.34 33.79 -10.52
CA ASP A 933 -17.84 32.95 -9.42
C ASP A 933 -16.71 32.12 -8.74
N SER A 934 -15.54 32.74 -8.51
CA SER A 934 -14.32 32.09 -7.98
C SER A 934 -13.72 30.98 -8.87
N LYS A 935 -14.13 30.90 -10.14
CA LYS A 935 -13.58 29.97 -11.15
C LYS A 935 -12.95 30.75 -12.29
N ILE A 936 -12.09 30.09 -13.06
CA ILE A 936 -11.52 30.65 -14.29
C ILE A 936 -12.31 30.07 -15.47
N VAL A 937 -12.86 30.95 -16.30
CA VAL A 937 -13.61 30.60 -17.51
C VAL A 937 -12.96 31.22 -18.74
N ASP A 938 -13.12 30.58 -19.89
CA ASP A 938 -12.73 31.17 -21.18
C ASP A 938 -13.79 32.16 -21.71
N GLY A 939 -13.44 32.90 -22.77
CA GLY A 939 -14.35 33.84 -23.42
C GLY A 939 -15.67 33.26 -23.97
N ASP A 940 -15.80 31.93 -24.07
CA ASP A 940 -17.05 31.26 -24.48
C ASP A 940 -17.87 30.79 -23.26
N GLY A 941 -17.36 31.00 -22.05
CA GLY A 941 -17.99 30.61 -20.79
C GLY A 941 -17.69 29.18 -20.32
N TYR A 942 -16.74 28.48 -20.94
CA TYR A 942 -16.31 27.16 -20.46
C TYR A 942 -15.33 27.31 -19.29
N GLU A 943 -15.54 26.53 -18.23
CA GLU A 943 -14.60 26.43 -17.11
C GLU A 943 -13.28 25.80 -17.58
N VAL A 944 -12.15 26.36 -17.12
CA VAL A 944 -10.82 25.83 -17.40
C VAL A 944 -10.55 24.65 -16.47
N GLU A 945 -10.59 23.42 -17.00
CA GLU A 945 -10.36 22.17 -16.24
C GLU A 945 -8.99 21.54 -16.52
N LEU A 946 -8.49 21.70 -17.75
CA LEU A 946 -7.22 21.14 -18.23
C LEU A 946 -6.50 22.14 -19.13
N VAL A 947 -5.25 22.43 -18.79
CA VAL A 947 -4.36 23.30 -19.57
C VAL A 947 -3.20 22.49 -20.12
N TRP A 948 -2.96 22.57 -21.43
CA TRP A 948 -1.67 22.25 -22.04
C TRP A 948 -0.90 23.54 -22.28
N LYS A 949 0.35 23.63 -21.82
CA LYS A 949 1.12 24.88 -21.86
C LYS A 949 2.43 24.75 -22.64
N LEU A 950 2.87 25.85 -23.24
CA LEU A 950 4.25 26.04 -23.72
C LEU A 950 5.07 26.98 -22.82
N TRP A 951 4.39 27.74 -21.96
CA TRP A 951 5.01 28.52 -20.88
C TRP A 951 5.92 27.67 -20.00
N MET A 952 7.10 28.19 -19.66
CA MET A 952 7.98 27.59 -18.66
C MET A 952 7.43 27.78 -17.25
N TRP A 953 7.64 26.78 -16.39
CA TRP A 953 7.36 26.92 -14.96
C TRP A 953 8.17 28.05 -14.30
N GLU A 954 9.38 28.35 -14.77
CA GLU A 954 10.20 29.47 -14.26
C GLU A 954 9.57 30.84 -14.52
N THR A 955 8.83 31.00 -15.62
CA THR A 955 8.06 32.22 -15.87
C THR A 955 6.90 32.34 -14.88
N VAL A 956 6.26 31.21 -14.53
CA VAL A 956 5.20 31.16 -13.51
C VAL A 956 5.73 31.56 -12.13
N PHE A 957 6.91 31.08 -11.75
CA PHE A 957 7.55 31.45 -10.49
C PHE A 957 7.87 32.96 -10.45
N SER A 958 8.37 33.50 -11.56
CA SER A 958 8.69 34.92 -11.67
C SER A 958 7.42 35.79 -11.60
N ASN A 959 6.34 35.37 -12.27
CA ASN A 959 5.01 36.02 -12.18
C ASN A 959 4.47 36.01 -10.74
N TYR A 960 4.55 34.87 -10.04
CA TYR A 960 4.13 34.77 -8.64
C TYR A 960 4.92 35.74 -7.75
N LEU A 961 6.25 35.72 -7.82
CA LEU A 961 7.10 36.57 -6.98
C LEU A 961 6.91 38.06 -7.27
N GLN A 962 6.59 38.42 -8.52
CA GLN A 962 6.23 39.79 -8.86
C GLN A 962 4.89 40.19 -8.23
N CYS A 963 3.84 39.37 -8.39
CA CYS A 963 2.54 39.62 -7.77
C CYS A 963 2.61 39.66 -6.24
N GLU A 964 3.52 38.89 -5.63
CA GLU A 964 3.80 38.94 -4.18
C GLU A 964 4.35 40.31 -3.78
N LYS A 965 5.37 40.81 -4.49
CA LYS A 965 5.96 42.13 -4.24
C LYS A 965 4.97 43.27 -4.44
N GLU A 966 4.06 43.13 -5.41
CA GLU A 966 3.02 44.12 -5.73
C GLU A 966 1.78 44.00 -4.82
N GLY A 967 1.69 42.96 -3.99
CA GLY A 967 0.53 42.72 -3.10
C GLY A 967 -0.74 42.27 -3.83
N THR A 968 -0.62 41.69 -5.02
CA THR A 968 -1.74 41.32 -5.91
C THR A 968 -2.01 39.81 -5.98
N LEU A 969 -1.29 38.97 -5.23
CA LEU A 969 -1.43 37.50 -5.24
C LEU A 969 -2.87 36.99 -5.15
N SER A 970 -3.66 37.54 -4.22
CA SER A 970 -5.02 37.09 -3.93
C SER A 970 -6.11 37.84 -4.70
N ARG A 971 -5.75 38.66 -5.70
CA ARG A 971 -6.73 39.44 -6.48
C ARG A 971 -7.49 38.52 -7.42
N GLN A 972 -8.79 38.38 -7.18
CA GLN A 972 -9.72 37.54 -7.97
C GLN A 972 -11.04 38.29 -8.11
N ASN A 973 -11.10 39.29 -8.99
CA ASN A 973 -12.33 40.03 -9.23
C ASN A 973 -13.00 39.49 -10.48
N ASP A 974 -14.30 39.21 -10.38
CA ASP A 974 -15.08 38.75 -11.53
C ASP A 974 -14.97 39.73 -12.71
N GLY A 975 -14.75 39.17 -13.90
CA GLY A 975 -14.54 39.93 -15.14
C GLY A 975 -13.10 40.42 -15.36
N GLU A 976 -12.18 40.25 -14.40
CA GLU A 976 -10.75 40.51 -14.61
C GLU A 976 -10.01 39.27 -15.12
N HIS A 977 -8.95 39.49 -15.90
CA HIS A 977 -8.06 38.42 -16.35
C HIS A 977 -7.24 37.85 -15.18
N PRO A 978 -7.13 36.51 -15.06
CA PRO A 978 -6.26 35.90 -14.06
C PRO A 978 -4.79 36.13 -14.39
N TYR A 979 -3.94 36.18 -13.36
CA TYR A 979 -2.49 36.14 -13.54
C TYR A 979 -2.02 34.72 -13.90
N LEU A 980 -0.89 34.58 -14.58
CA LEU A 980 -0.35 33.29 -15.04
C LEU A 980 -0.21 32.28 -13.88
N HIS A 981 0.30 32.70 -12.73
CA HIS A 981 0.42 31.84 -11.55
C HIS A 981 -0.95 31.39 -11.00
N GLN A 982 -2.00 32.19 -11.15
CA GLN A 982 -3.33 31.84 -10.67
C GLN A 982 -4.01 30.77 -11.54
N ILE A 983 -3.57 30.61 -12.80
CA ILE A 983 -4.02 29.55 -13.69
C ILE A 983 -3.19 28.30 -13.41
N LEU A 984 -1.87 28.39 -13.59
CA LEU A 984 -0.99 27.21 -13.60
C LEU A 984 -0.67 26.68 -12.20
N LEU A 985 -0.85 27.48 -11.14
CA LEU A 985 -0.77 27.03 -9.75
C LEU A 985 -2.16 26.88 -9.11
N ASN A 986 -3.24 26.77 -9.90
CA ASN A 986 -4.55 26.46 -9.36
C ASN A 986 -4.65 24.96 -8.99
N GLU A 987 -5.20 24.63 -7.82
CA GLU A 987 -5.38 23.22 -7.39
C GLU A 987 -6.52 22.49 -8.12
N HIS A 988 -7.41 23.24 -8.77
CA HIS A 988 -8.56 22.68 -9.50
C HIS A 988 -8.31 22.52 -11.01
N ILE A 989 -7.19 23.05 -11.53
CA ILE A 989 -6.83 22.98 -12.95
C ILE A 989 -5.72 21.96 -13.13
N LYS A 990 -5.95 20.97 -13.99
CA LYS A 990 -4.90 20.02 -14.37
C LYS A 990 -3.97 20.69 -15.38
N VAL A 991 -2.66 20.58 -15.22
CA VAL A 991 -1.67 21.21 -16.11
C VAL A 991 -0.75 20.16 -16.73
N ILE A 992 -0.57 20.25 -18.04
CA ILE A 992 0.36 19.46 -18.84
C ILE A 992 1.33 20.43 -19.53
N GLU A 993 2.64 20.37 -19.35
CA GLU A 993 3.40 19.46 -18.49
C GLU A 993 3.30 19.80 -16.98
N PRO A 994 3.40 18.81 -16.08
CA PRO A 994 3.12 18.98 -14.66
C PRO A 994 4.28 19.68 -13.95
N LEU A 995 4.00 20.28 -12.80
CA LEU A 995 4.95 21.13 -12.06
C LEU A 995 6.27 20.42 -11.72
N TRP A 996 6.25 19.11 -11.43
CA TRP A 996 7.47 18.37 -11.13
C TRP A 996 8.47 18.31 -12.29
N LYS A 997 8.04 18.49 -13.55
CA LYS A 997 8.95 18.47 -14.72
C LYS A 997 9.91 19.65 -14.79
N VAL A 998 9.74 20.65 -13.94
CA VAL A 998 10.75 21.70 -13.73
C VAL A 998 12.09 21.14 -13.23
N ILE A 999 12.07 20.01 -12.51
CA ILE A 999 13.28 19.36 -11.99
C ILE A 999 14.10 18.70 -13.12
N PRO A 1000 13.57 17.73 -13.89
CA PRO A 1000 14.34 17.10 -14.97
C PRO A 1000 14.70 18.05 -16.12
N SER A 1001 14.00 19.17 -16.26
CA SER A 1001 14.31 20.20 -17.27
C SER A 1001 15.44 21.15 -16.86
N ASN A 1002 15.67 21.28 -15.55
CA ASN A 1002 16.70 22.16 -15.03
C ASN A 1002 18.05 21.44 -15.07
N LYS A 1003 19.05 22.05 -15.70
CA LYS A 1003 20.38 21.45 -15.92
C LYS A 1003 21.13 21.15 -14.61
N ALA A 1004 20.69 21.68 -13.47
CA ALA A 1004 21.15 21.28 -12.13
C ALA A 1004 20.91 19.78 -11.83
N ILE A 1005 20.09 19.07 -12.61
CA ILE A 1005 19.93 17.62 -12.50
C ILE A 1005 21.12 16.84 -13.04
N LEU A 1006 21.91 17.40 -13.97
CA LEU A 1006 23.01 16.68 -14.62
C LEU A 1006 24.12 16.26 -13.63
N PRO A 1007 24.56 17.12 -12.69
CA PRO A 1007 25.46 16.68 -11.62
C PRO A 1007 24.84 15.65 -10.68
N ALA A 1008 23.54 15.74 -10.37
CA ALA A 1008 22.85 14.74 -9.55
C ALA A 1008 22.78 13.37 -10.26
N LEU A 1009 22.53 13.35 -11.57
CA LEU A 1009 22.58 12.15 -12.40
C LEU A 1009 23.98 11.53 -12.40
N TRP A 1010 25.02 12.34 -12.55
CA TRP A 1010 26.40 11.85 -12.52
C TRP A 1010 26.78 11.28 -11.14
N LEU A 1011 26.26 11.87 -10.06
CA LEU A 1011 26.45 11.35 -8.71
C LEU A 1011 25.78 9.98 -8.52
N LEU A 1012 24.55 9.82 -9.02
CA LEU A 1012 23.80 8.55 -8.91
C LEU A 1012 24.34 7.46 -9.83
N TYR A 1013 24.83 7.83 -11.01
CA TYR A 1013 25.29 6.92 -12.07
C TYR A 1013 26.67 7.32 -12.60
N PRO A 1014 27.73 7.24 -11.76
CA PRO A 1014 29.06 7.65 -12.16
C PRO A 1014 29.58 6.77 -13.31
N ASN A 1015 30.17 7.39 -14.32
CA ASN A 1015 30.72 6.73 -15.51
C ASN A 1015 29.70 5.99 -16.39
N HIS A 1016 28.39 6.31 -16.27
CA HIS A 1016 27.39 5.72 -17.17
C HIS A 1016 27.71 6.05 -18.64
N PRO A 1017 27.65 5.07 -19.57
CA PRO A 1017 28.09 5.23 -20.95
C PRO A 1017 27.35 6.32 -21.71
N ASN A 1018 26.12 6.66 -21.34
CA ASN A 1018 25.34 7.72 -22.00
C ASN A 1018 25.34 9.07 -21.27
N LEU A 1019 25.99 9.18 -20.10
CA LEU A 1019 26.13 10.43 -19.37
C LEU A 1019 27.50 11.09 -19.63
N LEU A 1020 27.55 12.40 -19.39
CA LEU A 1020 28.76 13.21 -19.37
C LEU A 1020 29.03 13.70 -17.94
N ARG A 1021 30.29 13.71 -17.53
CA ARG A 1021 30.68 14.21 -16.21
C ARG A 1021 30.15 15.63 -16.04
N SER A 1022 29.38 15.86 -14.97
CA SER A 1022 28.72 17.14 -14.73
C SER A 1022 28.84 17.54 -13.27
N GLU A 1023 29.12 18.81 -13.00
CA GLU A 1023 29.40 19.32 -11.66
C GLU A 1023 28.78 20.70 -11.40
N TYR A 1024 28.40 20.97 -10.14
CA TYR A 1024 27.83 22.26 -9.71
C TYR A 1024 28.86 23.39 -9.64
N ILE A 1025 30.13 23.04 -9.41
CA ILE A 1025 31.26 23.96 -9.35
C ILE A 1025 32.38 23.40 -10.23
N LEU A 1026 33.25 24.26 -10.75
CA LEU A 1026 34.38 23.84 -11.57
C LEU A 1026 35.47 23.24 -10.68
N THR A 1027 35.71 21.93 -10.78
CA THR A 1027 36.79 21.23 -10.06
C THR A 1027 38.06 21.09 -10.89
N ASP A 1028 39.18 20.84 -10.22
CA ASP A 1028 40.47 20.63 -10.88
C ASP A 1028 40.52 19.34 -11.70
N GLU A 1029 39.67 18.36 -11.38
CA GLU A 1029 39.54 17.14 -12.16
C GLU A 1029 38.79 17.37 -13.47
N LEU A 1030 37.69 18.15 -13.46
CA LEU A 1030 36.96 18.49 -14.69
C LEU A 1030 37.80 19.39 -15.62
N LYS A 1031 38.67 20.24 -15.08
CA LYS A 1031 39.62 21.04 -15.87
C LYS A 1031 40.62 20.21 -16.69
N GLN A 1032 40.79 18.92 -16.39
CA GLN A 1032 41.71 18.04 -17.14
C GLN A 1032 41.16 17.65 -18.53
N VAL A 1033 39.89 17.93 -18.80
CA VAL A 1033 39.22 17.70 -20.08
C VAL A 1033 38.56 18.99 -20.58
N PRO A 1034 38.30 19.14 -21.89
CA PRO A 1034 37.49 20.24 -22.37
C PRO A 1034 36.08 20.18 -21.75
N PHE A 1035 35.49 21.33 -21.42
CA PHE A 1035 34.20 21.38 -20.72
C PHE A 1035 33.32 22.54 -21.21
N VAL A 1036 32.03 22.46 -20.92
CA VAL A 1036 31.02 23.47 -21.22
C VAL A 1036 30.43 24.03 -19.93
N LYS A 1037 30.36 25.37 -19.84
CA LYS A 1037 29.60 26.10 -18.83
C LYS A 1037 28.23 26.43 -19.40
N LYS A 1038 27.17 26.03 -18.70
CA LYS A 1038 25.78 26.29 -19.12
C LYS A 1038 24.91 26.76 -17.95
N PRO A 1039 24.01 27.72 -18.18
CA PRO A 1039 23.07 28.18 -17.15
C PRO A 1039 22.13 27.05 -16.74
N ILE A 1040 21.76 26.96 -15.46
CA ILE A 1040 20.88 25.89 -14.95
C ILE A 1040 19.46 25.97 -15.52
N VAL A 1041 19.01 27.21 -15.76
CA VAL A 1041 17.77 27.55 -16.45
C VAL A 1041 18.19 28.31 -17.70
N GLY A 1042 18.07 27.68 -18.86
CA GLY A 1042 18.40 28.29 -20.15
C GLY A 1042 17.98 27.40 -21.33
N ARG A 1043 17.75 28.02 -22.49
CA ARG A 1043 17.30 27.36 -23.73
C ARG A 1043 17.92 28.02 -24.96
N CYS A 1044 17.76 27.38 -26.12
CA CYS A 1044 18.20 27.89 -27.43
C CYS A 1044 19.71 28.23 -27.49
N GLY A 1045 20.54 27.50 -26.73
CA GLY A 1045 21.97 27.71 -26.71
C GLY A 1045 22.43 29.04 -26.10
N HIS A 1046 21.56 29.80 -25.42
CA HIS A 1046 21.91 31.09 -24.81
C HIS A 1046 22.89 30.96 -23.64
N ASN A 1047 23.87 31.86 -23.58
CA ASN A 1047 24.86 31.97 -22.49
C ASN A 1047 25.66 30.68 -22.24
N VAL A 1048 25.96 29.94 -23.31
CA VAL A 1048 26.77 28.71 -23.27
C VAL A 1048 28.19 29.05 -23.67
N THR A 1049 29.16 28.64 -22.84
CA THR A 1049 30.59 28.89 -23.08
C THR A 1049 31.34 27.56 -23.08
N LEU A 1050 32.05 27.29 -24.17
CA LEU A 1050 32.88 26.10 -24.39
C LEU A 1050 34.34 26.44 -24.08
N PHE A 1051 35.00 25.62 -23.26
CA PHE A 1051 36.37 25.81 -22.80
C PHE A 1051 37.28 24.66 -23.25
N ASP A 1052 38.56 24.98 -23.46
CA ASP A 1052 39.60 23.99 -23.67
C ASP A 1052 40.07 23.33 -22.36
N VAL A 1053 41.08 22.46 -22.46
CA VAL A 1053 41.74 21.86 -21.30
C VAL A 1053 42.37 22.97 -20.45
N ASN A 1054 42.24 22.87 -19.13
CA ASN A 1054 42.63 23.86 -18.11
C ASN A 1054 41.73 25.11 -18.04
N GLY A 1055 40.81 25.31 -19.00
CA GLY A 1055 39.88 26.45 -19.01
C GLY A 1055 40.55 27.80 -19.27
N GLU A 1056 41.72 27.80 -19.92
CA GLU A 1056 42.50 29.02 -20.21
C GLU A 1056 42.02 29.71 -21.49
N ALA A 1057 41.45 28.98 -22.46
CA ALA A 1057 40.89 29.53 -23.69
C ALA A 1057 39.41 29.16 -23.89
N VAL A 1058 38.63 30.13 -24.38
CA VAL A 1058 37.25 29.93 -24.80
C VAL A 1058 37.25 29.43 -26.24
N ILE A 1059 36.72 28.23 -26.48
CA ILE A 1059 36.55 27.61 -27.80
C ILE A 1059 35.44 28.32 -28.57
N HIS A 1060 34.30 28.55 -27.91
CA HIS A 1060 33.14 29.22 -28.49
C HIS A 1060 32.21 29.72 -27.38
N GLU A 1061 31.49 30.82 -27.61
CA GLU A 1061 30.58 31.41 -26.65
C GLU A 1061 29.37 32.02 -27.35
N THR A 1062 28.20 31.91 -26.71
CA THR A 1062 26.95 32.52 -27.16
C THR A 1062 26.46 33.58 -26.18
N GLN A 1063 25.87 34.65 -26.70
CA GLN A 1063 25.17 35.66 -25.91
C GLN A 1063 23.74 35.20 -25.59
N GLY A 1064 23.05 35.86 -24.65
CA GLY A 1064 21.68 35.51 -24.29
C GLY A 1064 21.15 36.19 -23.03
N ILE A 1065 19.92 35.85 -22.65
CA ILE A 1065 19.13 36.51 -21.59
C ILE A 1065 19.31 35.93 -20.17
N PHE A 1066 20.10 34.87 -20.00
CA PHE A 1066 20.26 34.13 -18.74
C PHE A 1066 21.57 34.47 -18.00
N ILE A 1067 22.07 35.70 -18.15
CA ILE A 1067 23.37 36.16 -17.63
C ILE A 1067 23.44 36.10 -16.10
N ASP A 1068 22.30 36.23 -15.42
CA ASP A 1068 22.17 36.28 -13.97
C ASP A 1068 21.96 34.90 -13.31
N ARG A 1069 21.97 33.82 -14.10
CA ARG A 1069 21.63 32.47 -13.62
C ARG A 1069 22.86 31.69 -13.18
N ASN A 1070 22.69 30.89 -12.14
CA ASN A 1070 23.68 29.88 -11.74
C ASN A 1070 23.97 28.95 -12.91
N CYS A 1071 25.17 28.38 -12.94
CA CYS A 1071 25.63 27.50 -14.02
C CYS A 1071 26.05 26.14 -13.47
N ILE A 1072 26.04 25.13 -14.34
CA ILE A 1072 26.79 23.89 -14.15
C ILE A 1072 27.91 23.78 -15.18
N TYR A 1073 28.86 22.90 -14.88
CA TYR A 1073 29.97 22.57 -15.76
C TYR A 1073 29.82 21.12 -16.19
N GLN A 1074 29.87 20.85 -17.48
CA GLN A 1074 29.76 19.50 -18.03
C GLN A 1074 30.93 19.22 -18.98
N GLU A 1075 31.44 18.00 -18.99
CA GLU A 1075 32.44 17.54 -19.94
C GLU A 1075 31.99 17.75 -21.40
N LEU A 1076 32.89 18.25 -22.24
CA LEU A 1076 32.60 18.52 -23.64
C LEU A 1076 32.69 17.22 -24.46
N PHE A 1077 31.63 16.93 -25.20
CA PHE A 1077 31.60 15.83 -26.15
C PHE A 1077 31.77 16.33 -27.59
N SER A 1078 32.64 15.67 -28.36
CA SER A 1078 32.90 16.03 -29.76
C SER A 1078 31.81 15.48 -30.67
N LEU A 1079 31.13 16.36 -31.39
CA LEU A 1079 30.14 16.00 -32.42
C LEU A 1079 30.83 15.59 -33.72
N THR A 1080 30.23 14.65 -34.45
CA THR A 1080 30.71 14.28 -35.78
C THR A 1080 30.48 15.45 -36.74
N ASN A 1081 31.51 15.86 -37.47
CA ASN A 1081 31.41 16.86 -38.53
C ASN A 1081 31.03 16.18 -39.84
N PHE A 1082 29.85 16.52 -40.38
CA PHE A 1082 29.39 16.10 -41.70
C PHE A 1082 29.39 17.30 -42.64
N ASP A 1083 30.45 17.44 -43.45
CA ASP A 1083 30.60 18.51 -44.44
C ASP A 1083 30.42 19.94 -43.87
N GLY A 1084 30.94 20.17 -42.67
CA GLY A 1084 30.84 21.45 -41.96
C GLY A 1084 29.57 21.61 -41.10
N TYR A 1085 28.73 20.59 -40.99
CA TYR A 1085 27.53 20.58 -40.15
C TYR A 1085 27.66 19.61 -38.98
N TYR A 1086 27.12 20.01 -37.83
CA TYR A 1086 27.13 19.26 -36.58
C TYR A 1086 25.68 18.90 -36.18
N PRO A 1087 25.29 17.61 -36.21
CA PRO A 1087 23.94 17.19 -35.87
C PRO A 1087 23.75 16.93 -34.38
N ILE A 1088 22.62 17.37 -33.86
CA ILE A 1088 22.04 16.99 -32.56
C ILE A 1088 20.78 16.17 -32.82
N ILE A 1089 20.67 15.04 -32.13
CA ILE A 1089 19.53 14.14 -32.20
C ILE A 1089 18.52 14.58 -31.14
N GLY A 1090 17.42 15.19 -31.60
CA GLY A 1090 16.28 15.50 -30.75
C GLY A 1090 15.40 14.26 -30.56
N SER A 1091 15.61 13.50 -29.50
CA SER A 1091 14.88 12.26 -29.21
C SER A 1091 13.65 12.55 -28.36
N TRP A 1092 12.47 12.24 -28.89
CA TRP A 1092 11.19 12.53 -28.25
C TRP A 1092 10.75 11.41 -27.32
N ILE A 1093 10.38 11.79 -26.10
CA ILE A 1093 9.71 10.95 -25.12
C ILE A 1093 8.25 11.35 -25.08
N ILE A 1094 7.35 10.39 -25.36
CA ILE A 1094 5.91 10.57 -25.26
C ILE A 1094 5.37 9.60 -24.22
N HIS A 1095 4.80 10.15 -23.15
CA HIS A 1095 4.30 9.37 -22.01
C HIS A 1095 5.31 8.34 -21.45
N GLY A 1096 6.57 8.77 -21.31
CA GLY A 1096 7.67 8.01 -20.72
C GLY A 1096 8.43 7.09 -21.67
N LEU A 1097 8.05 7.03 -22.95
CA LEU A 1097 8.65 6.13 -23.93
C LEU A 1097 9.08 6.86 -25.18
N PHE A 1098 10.10 6.34 -25.84
CA PHE A 1098 10.62 6.84 -27.10
C PHE A 1098 9.52 6.86 -28.18
N GLY A 1099 9.26 8.04 -28.75
CA GLY A 1099 8.27 8.26 -29.81
C GLY A 1099 8.87 8.49 -31.20
N GLY A 1100 10.20 8.53 -31.30
CA GLY A 1100 10.92 8.91 -32.52
C GLY A 1100 11.99 9.96 -32.25
N PHE A 1101 12.89 10.18 -33.21
CA PHE A 1101 13.87 11.26 -33.12
C PHE A 1101 13.89 12.11 -34.39
N GLY A 1102 14.43 13.31 -34.24
CA GLY A 1102 14.74 14.23 -35.32
C GLY A 1102 16.17 14.72 -35.27
N ILE A 1103 16.62 15.41 -36.32
CA ILE A 1103 17.96 16.00 -36.34
C ILE A 1103 17.84 17.53 -36.45
N ARG A 1104 18.55 18.22 -35.58
CA ARG A 1104 18.90 19.64 -35.79
C ARG A 1104 20.37 19.73 -36.13
N GLU A 1105 20.71 20.44 -37.20
CA GLU A 1105 22.10 20.63 -37.59
C GLU A 1105 22.48 22.10 -37.66
N ASP A 1106 23.73 22.41 -37.34
CA ASP A 1106 24.26 23.78 -37.46
C ASP A 1106 25.74 23.73 -37.92
N LYS A 1107 26.22 24.83 -38.50
CA LYS A 1107 27.66 25.01 -38.78
C LYS A 1107 28.44 25.40 -37.52
N LYS A 1108 27.74 25.92 -36.51
CA LYS A 1108 28.25 26.20 -35.16
C LYS A 1108 28.23 24.92 -34.32
N LEU A 1109 29.10 24.87 -33.31
CA LEU A 1109 29.13 23.76 -32.33
C LEU A 1109 27.95 23.82 -31.33
N ILE A 1110 27.31 24.98 -31.19
CA ILE A 1110 26.15 25.20 -30.32
C ILE A 1110 24.93 25.43 -31.22
N THR A 1111 23.93 24.54 -31.12
CA THR A 1111 22.64 24.72 -31.79
C THR A 1111 21.78 25.77 -31.08
N ASP A 1112 21.05 26.59 -31.82
CA ASP A 1112 20.13 27.59 -31.31
C ASP A 1112 18.72 27.45 -31.93
N ALA A 1113 17.85 28.44 -31.72
CA ALA A 1113 16.47 28.42 -32.22
C ALA A 1113 16.40 28.44 -33.76
N GLU A 1114 17.42 29.00 -34.41
CA GLU A 1114 17.46 29.15 -35.87
C GLU A 1114 18.03 27.89 -36.55
N SER A 1115 18.68 26.99 -35.80
CA SER A 1115 19.25 25.76 -36.34
C SER A 1115 18.16 24.91 -37.04
N PRO A 1116 18.31 24.58 -38.34
CA PRO A 1116 17.29 23.89 -39.11
C PRO A 1116 17.02 22.46 -38.63
N VAL A 1117 15.75 22.09 -38.68
CA VAL A 1117 15.31 20.69 -38.63
C VAL A 1117 15.62 20.02 -39.96
N THR A 1118 16.33 18.89 -39.90
CA THR A 1118 16.69 18.11 -41.09
C THR A 1118 16.10 16.71 -41.00
N ALA A 1119 15.54 16.26 -42.11
CA ALA A 1119 14.89 14.95 -42.23
C ALA A 1119 15.88 13.80 -42.02
N CYS A 1120 15.47 12.73 -41.33
CA CYS A 1120 16.23 11.50 -41.17
C CYS A 1120 15.38 10.26 -41.55
N CYS A 1121 15.86 9.47 -42.51
CA CYS A 1121 15.21 8.22 -42.93
C CYS A 1121 15.93 6.98 -42.37
N ILE A 1122 15.15 5.91 -42.16
CA ILE A 1122 15.64 4.66 -41.58
C ILE A 1122 15.81 3.60 -42.68
N VAL A 1123 17.01 3.04 -42.77
CA VAL A 1123 17.36 1.98 -43.72
C VAL A 1123 17.30 0.61 -43.04
N TRP A 1124 16.41 -0.26 -43.52
CA TRP A 1124 16.29 -1.66 -43.10
C TRP A 1124 17.17 -2.56 -43.95
N LYS A 1125 17.83 -3.53 -43.33
CA LYS A 1125 18.62 -4.56 -44.03
C LYS A 1125 17.76 -5.75 -44.42
#